data_AF-A0A969V982-F1
#
_entry.id   AF-A0A969V982-F1
#
_cell.length_a   1.000
_cell.length_b   1.000
_cell.length_c   1.000
_cell.angle_alpha   90.00
_cell.angle_beta   90.00
_cell.angle_gamma   90.00
#
_symmetry.space_group_name_H-M   'P 1'
#
loop_
_entity.id
_entity.type
_entity.pdbx_description
1 polymer ?
#
loop_
_entity_poly.entity_id
_entity_poly.type
_entity_poly.pdbx_seq_one_letter_code
_entity_poly.pdbx_strand_id
1 'polypeptide(L)'
;MTTSTSILTYLGPQEIEANRAAVLVGSFDQNRVTAMNGMASNGTALKVAINPSTGLWNISLGKGFEQVGTSTLQVKATDKTGKVIGEQTINIKVNPAAANSSAALFTLITLRNTEFQVGTVSANNLDRQQKVEVPAGQTYLVNNYEVEDGNLKVELNNPISPVGKSGFFSEKHVLLTKGAKILRFDRADLPTPPPGMQLLWVIEKTKLKLSPADSATLGWNQKVDLSPGETFNILGYASVENHFRVTFDRPIPNLGKSGFLYSRHVQLLQDGRGIPFDKNAVTKTVVKTTTFKKRPVDAANLQPAEKMTLSAGMIYGVSGLSIEQGHVKVSLTENIPPFGNTGFIVPDFVQFSRAGKSFNPAPNLTYQGPTEVLVNQAIVLGGTFDGQEAVKVDVIAEDKFPLTVTLNQNSGTWQVNLPQGFKVPGARWLRLRATDSKGNVTGSQIIYITVSSDPLTVGKSLSLKILYDTFLKVAPVDSSRLNKEQKVVVKAGQTLAVSKYGFLDGHLKVVLDAAIAPIGTFGYFYEPDVQLAKGTKLLRFDLADVPNTNVRAQLLVTQTTQIKGKPQDSSKLPANQVADIALGSTYNITGYACILGHFRVTLAESIPGFGNVGFIYWQHVQIKKAGKEVTFDPSALTMTVLQPTMFKKRPVDAATLSGTQRTTLPLGRIYGVESYGLEGNHLKISLTEELPDFGNTGYVLPNFVQFKRGDKIFDPVPNNVELNVPYFSQRDNPRFDWSTCNVTSIAMVFYYYGIRSKSGGQLEDELLQWCFNYAGQGSQTDHNVLSALIKAYGFKTSFSTTRKWNDVRSELLNRRPVVLAGDFTASGHILTLIGYNSEGYIVQDPWGDALTGYSDTEGIKLLYPYGYINQVAGPDGNVWAHFTSR
;
A
#
# COMPACT_ATOMS: atom_id res chain seq x y z
N MET A 1 -4.11 -59.16 25.54
CA MET A 1 -5.01 -59.72 24.51
C MET A 1 -4.35 -59.50 23.16
N THR A 2 -4.11 -60.57 22.43
CA THR A 2 -3.43 -60.60 21.13
C THR A 2 -4.21 -59.80 20.09
N THR A 3 -3.81 -58.54 19.86
CA THR A 3 -4.34 -57.71 18.79
C THR A 3 -3.95 -58.35 17.46
N SER A 4 -4.94 -58.91 16.77
CA SER A 4 -4.87 -59.15 15.32
C SER A 4 -4.47 -57.83 14.65
N THR A 5 -3.19 -57.66 14.33
CA THR A 5 -2.72 -56.51 13.56
C THR A 5 -3.22 -56.69 12.13
N SER A 6 -4.22 -55.92 11.76
CA SER A 6 -4.72 -55.84 10.39
C SER A 6 -3.56 -55.49 9.45
N ILE A 7 -3.36 -56.30 8.41
CA ILE A 7 -2.27 -56.10 7.42
C ILE A 7 -2.43 -54.75 6.70
N LEU A 8 -3.68 -54.33 6.51
CA LEU A 8 -4.08 -53.11 5.83
C LEU A 8 -5.30 -52.52 6.56
N THR A 9 -5.34 -51.20 6.74
CA THR A 9 -6.48 -50.50 7.35
C THR A 9 -6.64 -49.12 6.73
N TYR A 10 -7.88 -48.73 6.48
CA TYR A 10 -8.26 -47.39 6.06
C TYR A 10 -8.64 -46.54 7.27
N LEU A 11 -8.07 -45.34 7.37
CA LEU A 11 -8.32 -44.42 8.48
C LEU A 11 -9.32 -43.34 8.07
N GLY A 12 -9.13 -42.69 6.92
CA GLY A 12 -10.07 -41.68 6.45
C GLY A 12 -9.52 -40.81 5.31
N PRO A 13 -10.29 -39.81 4.85
CA PRO A 13 -11.61 -39.42 5.33
C PRO A 13 -12.77 -40.31 4.84
N GLN A 14 -13.82 -40.48 5.64
CA GLN A 14 -15.01 -41.25 5.22
C GLN A 14 -15.94 -40.45 4.28
N GLU A 15 -15.87 -39.12 4.37
CA GLU A 15 -16.64 -38.21 3.53
C GLU A 15 -15.72 -37.15 2.89
N ILE A 16 -15.95 -36.80 1.63
CA ILE A 16 -15.28 -35.70 0.92
C ILE A 16 -16.29 -34.88 0.12
N GLU A 17 -15.90 -33.71 -0.38
CA GLU A 17 -16.73 -32.92 -1.30
C GLU A 17 -16.38 -33.21 -2.77
N ALA A 18 -17.41 -33.15 -3.63
CA ALA A 18 -17.23 -33.29 -5.07
C ALA A 18 -16.32 -32.19 -5.65
N ASN A 19 -15.45 -32.55 -6.60
CA ASN A 19 -14.50 -31.66 -7.27
C ASN A 19 -13.50 -30.96 -6.33
N ARG A 20 -13.25 -31.51 -5.13
CA ARG A 20 -12.29 -30.99 -4.16
C ARG A 20 -11.10 -31.89 -3.96
N ALA A 21 -9.92 -31.27 -3.92
CA ALA A 21 -8.68 -31.98 -3.65
C ALA A 21 -8.71 -32.59 -2.24
N ALA A 22 -8.29 -33.86 -2.11
CA ALA A 22 -8.30 -34.59 -0.84
C ALA A 22 -7.14 -35.60 -0.79
N VAL A 23 -6.85 -36.13 0.40
CA VAL A 23 -5.91 -37.25 0.60
C VAL A 23 -6.60 -38.34 1.40
N LEU A 24 -6.59 -39.55 0.85
CA LEU A 24 -7.04 -40.76 1.55
C LEU A 24 -5.87 -41.35 2.29
N VAL A 25 -6.04 -41.75 3.55
CA VAL A 25 -4.98 -42.22 4.44
C VAL A 25 -5.39 -43.53 5.10
N GLY A 26 -4.42 -44.43 5.24
CA GLY A 26 -4.55 -45.63 6.04
C GLY A 26 -3.23 -46.11 6.60
N SER A 27 -3.26 -47.23 7.31
CA SER A 27 -2.09 -47.88 7.92
C SER A 27 -1.88 -49.29 7.38
N PHE A 28 -0.67 -49.82 7.55
CA PHE A 28 -0.31 -51.19 7.15
C PHE A 28 0.80 -51.79 8.02
N ASP A 29 0.95 -53.12 7.94
CA ASP A 29 2.04 -53.83 8.62
C ASP A 29 3.38 -53.66 7.87
N GLN A 30 4.23 -52.79 8.41
CA GLN A 30 5.55 -52.44 7.87
C GLN A 30 6.48 -53.65 7.65
N ASN A 31 6.31 -54.73 8.43
CA ASN A 31 7.18 -55.90 8.36
C ASN A 31 6.80 -56.87 7.24
N ARG A 32 5.60 -56.71 6.67
CA ARG A 32 5.02 -57.69 5.73
C ARG A 32 4.75 -57.11 4.35
N VAL A 33 4.39 -55.82 4.27
CA VAL A 33 4.02 -55.17 3.01
C VAL A 33 5.22 -54.50 2.37
N THR A 34 5.45 -54.79 1.09
CA THR A 34 6.52 -54.20 0.28
C THR A 34 5.98 -53.19 -0.73
N ALA A 35 4.78 -53.40 -1.26
CA ALA A 35 4.15 -52.51 -2.23
C ALA A 35 2.62 -52.49 -2.07
N MET A 36 2.00 -51.44 -2.62
CA MET A 36 0.54 -51.31 -2.65
C MET A 36 0.06 -50.73 -3.98
N ASN A 37 -1.14 -51.13 -4.39
CA ASN A 37 -1.82 -50.63 -5.58
C ASN A 37 -3.25 -50.24 -5.24
N GLY A 38 -3.75 -49.19 -5.88
CA GLY A 38 -5.11 -48.69 -5.72
C GLY A 38 -5.87 -48.73 -7.05
N MET A 39 -7.17 -48.99 -7.00
CA MET A 39 -8.04 -49.00 -8.18
C MET A 39 -9.40 -48.41 -7.84
N ALA A 40 -9.86 -47.45 -8.62
CA ALA A 40 -11.23 -46.92 -8.53
C ALA A 40 -12.23 -47.89 -9.17
N SER A 41 -13.51 -47.80 -8.79
CA SER A 41 -14.59 -48.66 -9.32
C SER A 41 -14.75 -48.63 -10.84
N ASN A 42 -14.36 -47.52 -11.48
CA ASN A 42 -14.35 -47.38 -12.94
C ASN A 42 -13.11 -48.01 -13.63
N GLY A 43 -12.28 -48.75 -12.88
CA GLY A 43 -11.06 -49.40 -13.38
C GLY A 43 -9.83 -48.49 -13.43
N THR A 44 -9.92 -47.23 -13.02
CA THR A 44 -8.79 -46.30 -13.03
C THR A 44 -7.77 -46.66 -11.95
N ALA A 45 -6.51 -46.89 -12.35
CA ALA A 45 -5.42 -47.11 -11.40
C ALA A 45 -5.10 -45.84 -10.60
N LEU A 46 -4.99 -45.98 -9.27
CA LEU A 46 -4.66 -44.92 -8.34
C LEU A 46 -3.26 -45.14 -7.77
N LYS A 47 -2.43 -44.08 -7.78
CA LYS A 47 -1.09 -44.14 -7.20
C LYS A 47 -1.17 -44.15 -5.67
N VAL A 48 -0.78 -45.26 -5.05
CA VAL A 48 -0.65 -45.39 -3.60
C VAL A 48 0.78 -45.07 -3.20
N ALA A 49 0.95 -44.08 -2.32
CA ALA A 49 2.23 -43.77 -1.71
C ALA A 49 2.30 -44.43 -0.33
N ILE A 50 3.37 -45.19 -0.06
CA ILE A 50 3.63 -45.81 1.24
C ILE A 50 4.79 -45.10 1.93
N ASN A 51 4.69 -44.90 3.25
CA ASN A 51 5.80 -44.49 4.09
C ASN A 51 6.15 -45.68 5.03
N PRO A 52 7.25 -46.41 4.75
CA PRO A 52 7.66 -47.55 5.57
C PRO A 52 8.04 -47.20 7.01
N SER A 53 8.50 -45.97 7.30
CA SER A 53 8.90 -45.61 8.67
C SER A 53 7.71 -45.39 9.59
N THR A 54 6.61 -44.86 9.04
CA THR A 54 5.38 -44.58 9.80
C THR A 54 4.32 -45.67 9.63
N GLY A 55 4.43 -46.51 8.61
CA GLY A 55 3.47 -47.58 8.33
C GLY A 55 2.16 -47.02 7.77
N LEU A 56 2.23 -45.85 7.15
CA LEU A 56 1.10 -45.17 6.56
C LEU A 56 1.12 -45.28 5.05
N TRP A 57 -0.05 -45.47 4.47
CA TRP A 57 -0.26 -45.36 3.04
C TRP A 57 -1.23 -44.22 2.74
N ASN A 58 -1.10 -43.59 1.58
CA ASN A 58 -2.02 -42.54 1.14
C ASN A 58 -2.27 -42.53 -0.36
N ILE A 59 -3.40 -41.96 -0.76
CA ILE A 59 -3.77 -41.66 -2.14
C ILE A 59 -4.13 -40.17 -2.21
N SER A 60 -3.34 -39.39 -2.96
CA SER A 60 -3.58 -37.97 -3.17
C SER A 60 -4.48 -37.73 -4.38
N LEU A 61 -5.68 -37.18 -4.17
CA LEU A 61 -6.69 -36.91 -5.18
C LEU A 61 -6.66 -35.42 -5.56
N GLY A 62 -5.91 -35.04 -6.59
CA GLY A 62 -5.70 -33.63 -6.96
C GLY A 62 -6.96 -32.84 -7.34
N LYS A 63 -7.99 -33.52 -7.86
CA LYS A 63 -9.30 -32.93 -8.22
C LYS A 63 -10.48 -33.52 -7.44
N GLY A 64 -10.23 -34.47 -6.53
CA GLY A 64 -11.29 -35.24 -5.88
C GLY A 64 -12.06 -36.16 -6.84
N PHE A 65 -13.27 -36.54 -6.41
CA PHE A 65 -14.24 -37.25 -7.26
C PHE A 65 -15.26 -36.26 -7.83
N GLU A 66 -15.64 -36.44 -9.08
CA GLU A 66 -16.58 -35.53 -9.77
C GLU A 66 -18.04 -35.82 -9.43
N GLN A 67 -18.39 -37.10 -9.25
CA GLN A 67 -19.76 -37.56 -9.04
C GLN A 67 -20.13 -37.58 -7.54
N VAL A 68 -21.23 -36.90 -7.21
CA VAL A 68 -21.86 -36.97 -5.89
C VAL A 68 -22.46 -38.36 -5.67
N GLY A 69 -22.35 -38.90 -4.45
CA GLY A 69 -22.82 -40.24 -4.10
C GLY A 69 -21.73 -41.06 -3.43
N THR A 70 -21.77 -42.39 -3.55
CA THR A 70 -20.73 -43.27 -2.99
C THR A 70 -19.71 -43.62 -4.06
N SER A 71 -18.45 -43.25 -3.81
CA SER A 71 -17.30 -43.69 -4.62
C SER A 71 -16.62 -44.87 -3.95
N THR A 72 -16.46 -45.97 -4.68
CA THR A 72 -15.79 -47.18 -4.19
C THR A 72 -14.40 -47.31 -4.82
N LEU A 73 -13.43 -47.68 -4.00
CA LEU A 73 -12.06 -47.98 -4.42
C LEU A 73 -11.49 -49.19 -3.69
N GLN A 74 -10.58 -49.89 -4.34
CA GLN A 74 -9.86 -51.03 -3.77
C GLN A 74 -8.40 -50.68 -3.56
N VAL A 75 -7.85 -51.07 -2.41
CA VAL A 75 -6.42 -51.00 -2.12
C VAL A 75 -5.91 -52.41 -1.82
N LYS A 76 -4.84 -52.80 -2.50
CA LYS A 76 -4.19 -54.11 -2.38
C LYS A 76 -2.77 -53.94 -1.89
N ALA A 77 -2.37 -54.70 -0.89
CA ALA A 77 -1.02 -54.76 -0.33
C ALA A 77 -0.35 -56.08 -0.71
N THR A 78 0.89 -56.00 -1.19
CA THR A 78 1.68 -57.17 -1.62
C THR A 78 2.95 -57.30 -0.81
N ASP A 79 3.39 -58.54 -0.58
CA ASP A 79 4.68 -58.85 0.02
C ASP A 79 5.84 -58.74 -1.00
N LYS A 80 7.05 -59.07 -0.55
CA LYS A 80 8.29 -59.05 -1.38
C LYS A 80 8.27 -59.99 -2.58
N THR A 81 7.37 -60.99 -2.60
CA THR A 81 7.21 -61.94 -3.72
C THR A 81 6.16 -61.47 -4.73
N GLY A 82 5.48 -60.35 -4.45
CA GLY A 82 4.37 -59.83 -5.25
C GLY A 82 3.02 -60.48 -4.92
N LYS A 83 2.95 -61.37 -3.93
CA LYS A 83 1.70 -62.00 -3.48
C LYS A 83 0.85 -60.98 -2.73
N VAL A 84 -0.44 -60.88 -3.06
CA VAL A 84 -1.42 -60.08 -2.32
C VAL A 84 -1.60 -60.69 -0.93
N ILE A 85 -1.30 -59.91 0.11
CA ILE A 85 -1.41 -60.30 1.52
C ILE A 85 -2.46 -59.49 2.27
N GLY A 86 -2.98 -58.42 1.68
CA GLY A 86 -4.10 -57.64 2.21
C GLY A 86 -4.86 -56.94 1.10
N GLU A 87 -6.18 -56.89 1.22
CA GLU A 87 -7.07 -56.20 0.28
C GLU A 87 -8.20 -55.54 1.06
N GLN A 88 -8.50 -54.29 0.72
CA GLN A 88 -9.59 -53.55 1.34
C GLN A 88 -10.39 -52.79 0.29
N THR A 89 -11.71 -52.97 0.31
CA THR A 89 -12.67 -52.12 -0.41
C THR A 89 -13.06 -50.96 0.49
N ILE A 90 -12.96 -49.74 -0.03
CA ILE A 90 -13.20 -48.49 0.67
C ILE A 90 -14.35 -47.77 -0.02
N ASN A 91 -15.37 -47.41 0.76
CA ASN A 91 -16.52 -46.64 0.30
C ASN A 91 -16.42 -45.23 0.87
N ILE A 92 -16.37 -44.23 0.00
CA ILE A 92 -16.27 -42.81 0.38
C ILE A 92 -17.55 -42.12 -0.04
N LYS A 93 -18.17 -41.40 0.89
CA LYS A 93 -19.32 -40.54 0.59
C LYS A 93 -18.83 -39.22 0.00
N VAL A 94 -19.29 -38.90 -1.20
CA VAL A 94 -18.98 -37.66 -1.93
C VAL A 94 -20.18 -36.74 -1.83
N ASN A 95 -20.05 -35.69 -1.02
CA ASN A 95 -21.07 -34.69 -0.78
C ASN A 95 -21.04 -33.59 -1.88
N PRO A 96 -22.16 -32.92 -2.18
CA PRO A 96 -22.17 -31.74 -3.04
C PRO A 96 -21.20 -30.65 -2.53
N ALA A 97 -20.50 -29.98 -3.43
CA ALA A 97 -19.63 -28.86 -3.05
C ALA A 97 -20.48 -27.67 -2.55
N ALA A 98 -20.11 -27.09 -1.40
CA ALA A 98 -20.78 -25.91 -0.88
C ALA A 98 -20.59 -24.69 -1.82
N ALA A 99 -21.68 -23.97 -2.11
CA ALA A 99 -21.63 -22.73 -2.88
C ALA A 99 -20.75 -21.70 -2.14
N ASN A 100 -19.74 -21.15 -2.82
CA ASN A 100 -18.83 -20.08 -2.38
C ASN A 100 -17.61 -20.43 -1.49
N SER A 101 -17.22 -21.68 -1.26
CA SER A 101 -15.99 -21.98 -0.49
C SER A 101 -14.73 -22.02 -1.37
N SER A 102 -14.13 -20.90 -1.77
CA SER A 102 -12.89 -20.91 -2.57
C SER A 102 -11.61 -21.28 -1.79
N ALA A 103 -11.68 -21.46 -0.47
CA ALA A 103 -10.53 -21.75 0.38
C ALA A 103 -10.09 -23.23 0.31
N ALA A 104 -8.77 -23.45 0.31
CA ALA A 104 -8.22 -24.79 0.55
C ALA A 104 -8.51 -25.17 2.01
N LEU A 105 -9.36 -26.18 2.21
CA LEU A 105 -9.69 -26.70 3.52
C LEU A 105 -8.51 -27.48 4.09
N PHE A 106 -8.18 -27.22 5.36
CA PHE A 106 -7.30 -28.11 6.10
C PHE A 106 -8.11 -29.26 6.68
N THR A 107 -7.61 -30.48 6.50
CA THR A 107 -8.27 -31.69 7.01
C THR A 107 -7.33 -32.44 7.93
N LEU A 108 -7.73 -32.61 9.18
CA LEU A 108 -7.04 -33.39 10.20
C LEU A 108 -7.62 -34.80 10.24
N ILE A 109 -6.76 -35.82 10.26
CA ILE A 109 -7.13 -37.24 10.35
C ILE A 109 -6.41 -37.83 11.57
N THR A 110 -7.14 -38.46 12.50
CA THR A 110 -6.51 -39.18 13.62
C THR A 110 -5.97 -40.52 13.15
N LEU A 111 -4.68 -40.77 13.41
CA LEU A 111 -3.97 -41.97 12.95
C LEU A 111 -4.09 -43.15 13.92
N ARG A 112 -4.36 -42.85 15.18
CA ARG A 112 -4.57 -43.79 16.29
C ARG A 112 -5.47 -43.12 17.33
N ASN A 113 -5.94 -43.87 18.32
CA ASN A 113 -6.63 -43.27 19.46
C ASN A 113 -5.72 -42.22 20.11
N THR A 114 -6.25 -41.02 20.29
CA THR A 114 -5.52 -39.88 20.85
C THR A 114 -6.47 -39.04 21.69
N GLU A 115 -5.94 -38.11 22.47
CA GLU A 115 -6.76 -37.13 23.17
C GLU A 115 -6.70 -35.78 22.45
N PHE A 116 -7.82 -35.06 22.47
CA PHE A 116 -7.91 -33.64 22.17
C PHE A 116 -8.03 -32.89 23.50
N GLN A 117 -7.20 -31.87 23.72
CA GLN A 117 -7.00 -31.27 25.05
C GLN A 117 -6.92 -29.74 24.99
N VAL A 118 -7.22 -29.03 26.08
CA VAL A 118 -7.16 -27.55 26.15
C VAL A 118 -5.73 -26.98 26.24
N GLY A 119 -4.72 -27.82 26.52
CA GLY A 119 -3.32 -27.41 26.70
C GLY A 119 -2.32 -28.54 26.44
N THR A 120 -1.03 -28.28 26.67
CA THR A 120 0.09 -29.22 26.41
C THR A 120 0.52 -30.02 27.65
N VAL A 121 -0.10 -29.78 28.81
CA VAL A 121 0.15 -30.55 30.04
C VAL A 121 -0.32 -32.00 29.88
N SER A 122 0.38 -32.94 30.53
CA SER A 122 0.04 -34.36 30.46
C SER A 122 -1.45 -34.60 30.75
N ALA A 123 -2.07 -35.44 29.93
CA ALA A 123 -3.47 -35.82 30.04
C ALA A 123 -3.91 -36.29 31.43
N ASN A 124 -3.00 -36.90 32.19
CA ASN A 124 -3.28 -37.40 33.54
C ASN A 124 -3.53 -36.25 34.54
N ASN A 125 -3.11 -35.03 34.20
CA ASN A 125 -3.25 -33.83 35.01
C ASN A 125 -4.43 -32.95 34.54
N LEU A 126 -5.21 -33.40 33.55
CA LEU A 126 -6.38 -32.69 33.01
C LEU A 126 -7.67 -33.37 33.47
N ASP A 127 -8.66 -32.56 33.85
CA ASP A 127 -9.98 -33.05 34.24
C ASP A 127 -10.83 -33.46 33.02
N ARG A 128 -12.02 -34.03 33.27
CA ARG A 128 -12.92 -34.54 32.21
C ARG A 128 -13.51 -33.45 31.30
N GLN A 129 -13.47 -32.17 31.69
CA GLN A 129 -13.91 -31.05 30.85
C GLN A 129 -12.77 -30.54 29.95
N GLN A 130 -11.52 -30.83 30.33
CA GLN A 130 -10.32 -30.32 29.67
C GLN A 130 -9.74 -31.26 28.61
N LYS A 131 -10.28 -32.48 28.48
CA LYS A 131 -9.85 -33.46 27.49
C LYS A 131 -10.98 -34.35 26.98
N VAL A 132 -10.80 -34.89 25.79
CA VAL A 132 -11.69 -35.90 25.19
C VAL A 132 -10.89 -36.92 24.39
N GLU A 133 -11.21 -38.21 24.55
CA GLU A 133 -10.64 -39.27 23.72
C GLU A 133 -11.26 -39.21 22.32
N VAL A 134 -10.40 -39.22 21.31
CA VAL A 134 -10.74 -39.22 19.90
C VAL A 134 -10.20 -40.52 19.28
N PRO A 135 -11.09 -41.43 18.82
CA PRO A 135 -10.67 -42.67 18.19
C PRO A 135 -9.84 -42.46 16.92
N ALA A 136 -9.10 -43.48 16.50
CA ALA A 136 -8.46 -43.51 15.19
C ALA A 136 -9.47 -43.38 14.04
N GLY A 137 -9.08 -42.74 12.94
CA GLY A 137 -9.87 -42.60 11.71
C GLY A 137 -10.91 -41.47 11.73
N GLN A 138 -10.92 -40.63 12.77
CA GLN A 138 -11.77 -39.45 12.81
C GLN A 138 -11.20 -38.34 11.93
N THR A 139 -12.08 -37.56 11.31
CA THR A 139 -11.72 -36.48 10.38
C THR A 139 -12.33 -35.16 10.83
N TYR A 140 -11.53 -34.10 10.86
CA TYR A 140 -11.97 -32.76 11.25
C TYR A 140 -11.50 -31.71 10.26
N LEU A 141 -12.37 -30.74 9.96
CA LEU A 141 -12.00 -29.54 9.22
C LEU A 141 -11.34 -28.55 10.17
N VAL A 142 -10.21 -27.99 9.74
CA VAL A 142 -9.37 -27.07 10.52
C VAL A 142 -9.34 -25.71 9.83
N ASN A 143 -9.59 -24.64 10.59
CA ASN A 143 -9.50 -23.26 10.11
C ASN A 143 -8.05 -22.74 10.19
N ASN A 144 -7.37 -23.05 11.28
CA ASN A 144 -6.00 -22.62 11.54
C ASN A 144 -5.28 -23.64 12.44
N TYR A 145 -3.95 -23.65 12.40
CA TYR A 145 -3.14 -24.49 13.27
C TYR A 145 -1.75 -23.88 13.54
N GLU A 146 -1.15 -24.33 14.63
CA GLU A 146 0.21 -24.01 15.06
C GLU A 146 0.87 -25.29 15.59
N VAL A 147 2.19 -25.40 15.41
CA VAL A 147 2.98 -26.52 15.95
C VAL A 147 3.73 -25.99 17.17
N GLU A 148 3.56 -26.64 18.32
CA GLU A 148 4.11 -26.22 19.61
C GLU A 148 4.51 -27.47 20.42
N ASP A 149 5.81 -27.60 20.75
CA ASP A 149 6.35 -28.65 21.61
C ASP A 149 5.88 -30.09 21.29
N GLY A 150 5.88 -30.45 19.99
CA GLY A 150 5.45 -31.78 19.53
C GLY A 150 3.93 -32.00 19.55
N ASN A 151 3.16 -30.93 19.74
CA ASN A 151 1.71 -30.91 19.64
C ASN A 151 1.26 -30.00 18.48
N LEU A 152 0.12 -30.34 17.89
CA LEU A 152 -0.57 -29.55 16.90
C LEU A 152 -1.75 -28.84 17.57
N LYS A 153 -1.61 -27.55 17.80
CA LYS A 153 -2.71 -26.69 18.23
C LYS A 153 -3.58 -26.41 17.01
N VAL A 154 -4.88 -26.68 17.12
CA VAL A 154 -5.82 -26.52 16.01
C VAL A 154 -7.02 -25.69 16.42
N GLU A 155 -7.56 -24.96 15.45
CA GLU A 155 -8.88 -24.36 15.50
C GLU A 155 -9.79 -25.13 14.56
N LEU A 156 -10.67 -25.94 15.12
CA LEU A 156 -11.62 -26.77 14.39
C LEU A 156 -12.82 -25.94 13.92
N ASN A 157 -13.36 -26.30 12.75
CA ASN A 157 -14.58 -25.68 12.25
C ASN A 157 -15.78 -26.00 13.18
N ASN A 158 -15.89 -27.28 13.56
CA ASN A 158 -16.89 -27.79 14.50
C ASN A 158 -16.23 -28.19 15.82
N PRO A 159 -16.84 -27.89 16.99
CA PRO A 159 -16.26 -28.21 18.29
C PRO A 159 -16.30 -29.71 18.58
N ILE A 160 -15.36 -30.18 19.40
CA ILE A 160 -15.41 -31.51 20.04
C ILE A 160 -15.71 -31.29 21.51
N SER A 161 -16.89 -31.74 21.96
CA SER A 161 -17.29 -31.63 23.37
C SER A 161 -16.45 -32.57 24.26
N PRO A 162 -16.05 -32.17 25.48
CA PRO A 162 -16.31 -30.88 26.14
C PRO A 162 -15.29 -29.76 25.83
N VAL A 163 -14.19 -30.07 25.15
CA VAL A 163 -13.04 -29.15 24.94
C VAL A 163 -13.41 -27.91 24.12
N GLY A 164 -14.22 -28.06 23.07
CA GLY A 164 -14.64 -26.96 22.20
C GLY A 164 -13.94 -26.96 20.85
N LYS A 165 -13.79 -25.77 20.24
CA LYS A 165 -13.21 -25.60 18.89
C LYS A 165 -11.68 -25.54 18.88
N SER A 166 -11.06 -25.08 19.96
CA SER A 166 -9.62 -24.86 20.02
C SER A 166 -8.99 -25.80 21.03
N GLY A 167 -7.92 -26.47 20.63
CA GLY A 167 -7.21 -27.41 21.49
C GLY A 167 -6.02 -28.04 20.79
N PHE A 168 -5.42 -29.03 21.44
CA PHE A 168 -4.18 -29.65 21.05
C PHE A 168 -4.40 -31.14 20.75
N PHE A 169 -3.78 -31.59 19.67
CA PHE A 169 -3.52 -33.01 19.41
C PHE A 169 -2.03 -33.27 19.51
N SER A 170 -1.64 -34.47 19.95
CA SER A 170 -0.26 -34.94 19.76
C SER A 170 0.05 -35.00 18.26
N GLU A 171 1.11 -34.34 17.81
CA GLU A 171 1.47 -34.22 16.40
C GLU A 171 1.65 -35.60 15.75
N LYS A 172 2.24 -36.56 16.47
CA LYS A 172 2.50 -37.93 16.00
C LYS A 172 1.24 -38.79 15.89
N HIS A 173 0.13 -38.35 16.45
CA HIS A 173 -1.13 -39.09 16.44
C HIS A 173 -2.10 -38.63 15.36
N VAL A 174 -1.79 -37.54 14.68
CA VAL A 174 -2.66 -36.94 13.67
C VAL A 174 -1.90 -36.68 12.37
N LEU A 175 -2.63 -36.54 11.28
CA LEU A 175 -2.11 -36.12 10.00
C LEU A 175 -2.95 -34.94 9.50
N LEU A 176 -2.27 -33.85 9.14
CA LEU A 176 -2.92 -32.66 8.60
C LEU A 176 -2.67 -32.55 7.11
N THR A 177 -3.70 -32.21 6.35
CA THR A 177 -3.62 -32.01 4.89
C THR A 177 -4.14 -30.64 4.49
N LYS A 178 -3.66 -30.14 3.35
CA LYS A 178 -4.15 -28.93 2.67
C LYS A 178 -4.53 -29.32 1.24
N GLY A 179 -5.81 -29.60 1.02
CA GLY A 179 -6.28 -30.23 -0.22
C GLY A 179 -5.62 -31.59 -0.46
N ALA A 180 -4.94 -31.78 -1.60
CA ALA A 180 -4.24 -33.03 -1.93
C ALA A 180 -2.79 -33.10 -1.41
N LYS A 181 -2.38 -32.20 -0.51
CA LYS A 181 -1.03 -32.19 0.07
C LYS A 181 -1.06 -32.60 1.54
N ILE A 182 -0.16 -33.49 1.93
CA ILE A 182 0.09 -33.81 3.34
C ILE A 182 1.11 -32.82 3.90
N LEU A 183 0.83 -32.27 5.08
CA LEU A 183 1.72 -31.38 5.80
C LEU A 183 2.66 -32.21 6.69
N ARG A 184 3.96 -31.86 6.69
CA ARG A 184 5.04 -32.60 7.33
C ARG A 184 5.71 -31.76 8.41
N PHE A 185 5.72 -32.24 9.64
CA PHE A 185 6.26 -31.50 10.78
C PHE A 185 7.52 -32.14 11.36
N ASP A 186 7.79 -33.41 11.03
CA ASP A 186 9.03 -34.11 11.35
C ASP A 186 9.92 -34.24 10.11
N ARG A 187 11.22 -33.98 10.29
CA ARG A 187 12.24 -34.15 9.25
C ARG A 187 12.34 -35.59 8.76
N ALA A 188 12.07 -36.58 9.61
CA ALA A 188 12.09 -38.01 9.24
C ALA A 188 10.93 -38.43 8.31
N ASP A 189 9.87 -37.61 8.20
CA ASP A 189 8.70 -37.84 7.33
C ASP A 189 8.74 -37.01 6.03
N LEU A 190 9.86 -36.31 5.77
CA LEU A 190 10.00 -35.52 4.56
C LEU A 190 10.14 -36.43 3.32
N PRO A 191 9.45 -36.10 2.21
CA PRO A 191 9.56 -36.87 0.98
C PRO A 191 10.92 -36.63 0.30
N THR A 192 11.44 -37.67 -0.35
CA THR A 192 12.61 -37.52 -1.22
C THR A 192 12.19 -36.86 -2.53
N PRO A 193 12.80 -35.72 -2.94
CA PRO A 193 12.50 -35.09 -4.21
C PRO A 193 12.99 -35.96 -5.40
N PRO A 194 12.40 -35.83 -6.60
CA PRO A 194 12.90 -36.52 -7.79
C PRO A 194 14.37 -36.22 -8.09
N PRO A 195 15.09 -37.11 -8.80
CA PRO A 195 16.48 -36.88 -9.19
C PRO A 195 16.68 -35.52 -9.88
N GLY A 196 17.69 -34.77 -9.44
CA GLY A 196 17.99 -33.44 -9.96
C GLY A 196 17.10 -32.31 -9.45
N MET A 197 16.27 -32.56 -8.43
CA MET A 197 15.50 -31.54 -7.72
C MET A 197 15.92 -31.47 -6.24
N GLN A 198 15.55 -30.38 -5.58
CA GLN A 198 15.72 -30.18 -4.15
C GLN A 198 14.35 -30.08 -3.47
N LEU A 199 14.32 -30.28 -2.16
CA LEU A 199 13.11 -30.13 -1.37
C LEU A 199 13.12 -28.78 -0.65
N LEU A 200 12.02 -28.04 -0.74
CA LEU A 200 11.72 -26.89 0.10
C LEU A 200 10.72 -27.32 1.16
N TRP A 201 11.06 -27.10 2.42
CA TRP A 201 10.21 -27.37 3.58
C TRP A 201 9.92 -26.08 4.33
N VAL A 202 8.64 -25.76 4.51
CA VAL A 202 8.19 -24.59 5.27
C VAL A 202 8.12 -24.97 6.75
N ILE A 203 8.94 -24.36 7.59
CA ILE A 203 8.99 -24.68 9.03
C ILE A 203 8.20 -23.67 9.87
N GLU A 204 8.02 -22.45 9.36
CA GLU A 204 7.21 -21.40 9.96
C GLU A 204 6.31 -20.74 8.92
N LYS A 205 5.19 -20.16 9.38
CA LYS A 205 4.25 -19.47 8.50
C LYS A 205 4.97 -18.33 7.78
N THR A 206 4.89 -18.31 6.45
CA THR A 206 5.66 -17.38 5.65
C THR A 206 4.93 -16.97 4.37
N LYS A 207 5.47 -15.98 3.68
CA LYS A 207 4.94 -15.52 2.39
C LYS A 207 5.99 -15.74 1.30
N LEU A 208 5.58 -16.43 0.24
CA LEU A 208 6.30 -16.45 -1.03
C LEU A 208 6.00 -15.15 -1.77
N LYS A 209 7.03 -14.41 -2.20
CA LYS A 209 6.90 -13.06 -2.75
C LYS A 209 7.54 -12.95 -4.14
N LEU A 210 7.06 -12.03 -4.99
CA LEU A 210 7.72 -11.72 -6.27
C LEU A 210 9.06 -10.98 -6.11
N SER A 211 9.28 -10.31 -4.97
CA SER A 211 10.52 -9.61 -4.66
C SER A 211 10.88 -9.79 -3.18
N PRO A 212 12.14 -9.51 -2.77
CA PRO A 212 12.54 -9.62 -1.37
C PRO A 212 12.00 -8.48 -0.47
N ALA A 213 11.27 -7.50 -1.05
CA ALA A 213 10.67 -6.38 -0.31
C ALA A 213 9.73 -6.85 0.81
N ASP A 214 9.44 -5.96 1.76
CA ASP A 214 8.51 -6.25 2.84
C ASP A 214 7.16 -6.70 2.27
N SER A 215 6.59 -7.76 2.84
CA SER A 215 5.28 -8.24 2.45
C SER A 215 4.16 -7.22 2.66
N ALA A 216 4.32 -6.26 3.58
CA ALA A 216 3.36 -5.19 3.83
C ALA A 216 3.25 -4.22 2.64
N THR A 217 4.33 -4.02 1.88
CA THR A 217 4.37 -3.10 0.73
C THR A 217 3.95 -3.76 -0.59
N LEU A 218 3.77 -5.09 -0.60
CA LEU A 218 3.44 -5.85 -1.81
C LEU A 218 1.93 -6.04 -1.95
N GLY A 219 1.44 -5.91 -3.20
CA GLY A 219 0.05 -6.20 -3.56
C GLY A 219 -0.32 -7.66 -3.34
N TRP A 220 -1.62 -7.96 -3.23
CA TRP A 220 -2.13 -9.30 -2.96
C TRP A 220 -1.76 -10.32 -4.06
N ASN A 221 -1.61 -9.89 -5.30
CA ASN A 221 -1.18 -10.72 -6.43
C ASN A 221 0.36 -10.86 -6.54
N GLN A 222 1.11 -10.27 -5.60
CA GLN A 222 2.57 -10.34 -5.56
C GLN A 222 3.09 -11.22 -4.42
N LYS A 223 2.18 -11.84 -3.65
CA LYS A 223 2.50 -12.68 -2.49
C LYS A 223 1.48 -13.79 -2.29
N VAL A 224 1.93 -14.94 -1.78
CA VAL A 224 1.09 -16.09 -1.42
C VAL A 224 1.52 -16.63 -0.06
N ASP A 225 0.55 -16.97 0.79
CA ASP A 225 0.80 -17.60 2.09
C ASP A 225 1.19 -19.06 1.94
N LEU A 226 2.32 -19.41 2.56
CA LEU A 226 2.75 -20.79 2.74
C LEU A 226 2.66 -21.15 4.23
N SER A 227 2.05 -22.30 4.50
CA SER A 227 1.77 -22.77 5.85
C SER A 227 2.87 -23.73 6.34
N PRO A 228 3.15 -23.78 7.66
CA PRO A 228 4.09 -24.74 8.22
C PRO A 228 3.82 -26.18 7.75
N GLY A 229 4.87 -26.94 7.52
CA GLY A 229 4.82 -28.31 7.02
C GLY A 229 4.48 -28.48 5.54
N GLU A 230 4.19 -27.41 4.79
CA GLU A 230 4.13 -27.54 3.33
C GLU A 230 5.52 -27.87 2.75
N THR A 231 5.55 -28.83 1.82
CA THR A 231 6.75 -29.21 1.07
C THR A 231 6.58 -28.98 -0.42
N PHE A 232 7.65 -28.56 -1.10
CA PHE A 232 7.67 -28.31 -2.54
C PHE A 232 8.93 -28.86 -3.18
N ASN A 233 8.81 -29.40 -4.39
CA ASN A 233 9.98 -29.68 -5.22
C ASN A 233 10.44 -28.37 -5.87
N ILE A 234 11.73 -28.10 -5.79
CA ILE A 234 12.34 -26.95 -6.44
C ILE A 234 13.46 -27.42 -7.38
N LEU A 235 13.59 -26.72 -8.49
CA LEU A 235 14.68 -26.89 -9.45
C LEU A 235 15.99 -26.29 -8.94
N GLY A 236 15.91 -25.29 -8.05
CA GLY A 236 17.07 -24.66 -7.43
C GLY A 236 16.74 -23.40 -6.64
N TYR A 237 17.80 -22.75 -6.15
CA TYR A 237 17.71 -21.57 -5.29
C TYR A 237 18.81 -20.53 -5.56
N ALA A 238 18.66 -19.33 -5.04
CA ALA A 238 19.71 -18.32 -4.90
C ALA A 238 19.57 -17.63 -3.54
N SER A 239 20.68 -17.31 -2.87
CA SER A 239 20.65 -16.51 -1.65
C SER A 239 20.68 -15.02 -2.01
N VAL A 240 19.60 -14.29 -1.74
CA VAL A 240 19.46 -12.87 -2.07
C VAL A 240 19.03 -12.11 -0.83
N GLU A 241 19.86 -11.17 -0.37
CA GLU A 241 19.65 -10.40 0.88
C GLU A 241 19.47 -11.32 2.10
N ASN A 242 18.24 -11.50 2.58
CA ASN A 242 17.85 -12.42 3.66
C ASN A 242 16.83 -13.47 3.19
N HIS A 243 16.73 -13.70 1.87
CA HIS A 243 15.73 -14.57 1.26
C HIS A 243 16.37 -15.63 0.37
N PHE A 244 15.80 -16.83 0.36
CA PHE A 244 16.00 -17.75 -0.75
C PHE A 244 15.08 -17.33 -1.89
N ARG A 245 15.65 -17.00 -3.06
CA ARG A 245 14.91 -17.02 -4.33
C ARG A 245 14.88 -18.44 -4.83
N VAL A 246 13.71 -19.03 -5.04
CA VAL A 246 13.55 -20.43 -5.44
C VAL A 246 12.84 -20.55 -6.77
N THR A 247 13.15 -21.59 -7.55
CA THR A 247 12.36 -21.99 -8.72
C THR A 247 11.65 -23.30 -8.43
N PHE A 248 10.32 -23.31 -8.51
CA PHE A 248 9.48 -24.50 -8.35
C PHE A 248 9.43 -25.34 -9.62
N ASP A 249 9.29 -26.66 -9.48
CA ASP A 249 9.07 -27.57 -10.61
C ASP A 249 7.74 -27.26 -11.33
N ARG A 250 6.74 -26.82 -10.56
CA ARG A 250 5.39 -26.44 -11.00
C ARG A 250 5.05 -25.02 -10.58
N PRO A 251 4.25 -24.28 -11.39
CA PRO A 251 3.85 -22.93 -11.01
C PRO A 251 2.99 -22.95 -9.74
N ILE A 252 3.27 -22.02 -8.83
CA ILE A 252 2.41 -21.69 -7.71
C ILE A 252 1.26 -20.81 -8.24
N PRO A 253 -0.02 -21.15 -7.95
CA PRO A 253 -1.16 -20.36 -8.38
C PRO A 253 -0.99 -18.87 -8.06
N ASN A 254 -1.38 -18.00 -8.99
CA ASN A 254 -1.32 -16.53 -8.88
C ASN A 254 0.08 -15.90 -8.76
N LEU A 255 1.17 -16.69 -8.75
CA LEU A 255 2.54 -16.16 -8.63
C LEU A 255 3.50 -16.63 -9.73
N GLY A 256 3.37 -17.89 -10.18
CA GLY A 256 4.24 -18.48 -11.20
C GLY A 256 5.29 -19.43 -10.64
N LYS A 257 6.37 -19.67 -11.40
CA LYS A 257 7.38 -20.72 -11.11
C LYS A 257 8.50 -20.29 -10.17
N SER A 258 8.56 -19.05 -9.71
CA SER A 258 9.62 -18.62 -8.79
C SER A 258 9.19 -17.52 -7.85
N GLY A 259 9.89 -17.38 -6.73
CA GLY A 259 9.69 -16.30 -5.77
C GLY A 259 10.71 -16.30 -4.64
N PHE A 260 10.57 -15.35 -3.73
CA PHE A 260 11.45 -15.11 -2.59
C PHE A 260 10.78 -15.55 -1.30
N LEU A 261 11.50 -16.33 -0.49
CA LEU A 261 11.09 -16.82 0.82
C LEU A 261 12.09 -16.40 1.88
N TYR A 262 11.61 -15.91 3.02
CA TYR A 262 12.48 -15.50 4.09
C TYR A 262 13.25 -16.71 4.63
N SER A 263 14.57 -16.63 4.67
CA SER A 263 15.43 -17.80 4.83
C SER A 263 15.30 -18.49 6.18
N ARG A 264 14.82 -17.80 7.21
CA ARG A 264 14.60 -18.38 8.55
C ARG A 264 13.31 -19.18 8.68
N HIS A 265 12.33 -18.98 7.79
CA HIS A 265 11.03 -19.67 7.87
C HIS A 265 10.99 -20.96 7.04
N VAL A 266 12.07 -21.28 6.30
CA VAL A 266 12.14 -22.43 5.40
C VAL A 266 13.46 -23.16 5.54
N GLN A 267 13.46 -24.45 5.25
CA GLN A 267 14.67 -25.25 5.05
C GLN A 267 14.70 -25.77 3.61
N LEU A 268 15.85 -25.64 2.97
CA LEU A 268 16.11 -26.28 1.68
C LEU A 268 16.92 -27.55 1.93
N LEU A 269 16.58 -28.65 1.26
CA LEU A 269 17.27 -29.92 1.40
C LEU A 269 17.69 -30.48 0.04
N GLN A 270 18.91 -31.01 0.00
CA GLN A 270 19.44 -31.78 -1.11
C GLN A 270 19.96 -33.11 -0.56
N ASP A 271 19.46 -34.23 -1.10
CA ASP A 271 19.81 -35.57 -0.65
C ASP A 271 19.65 -35.75 0.88
N GLY A 272 18.58 -35.16 1.43
CA GLY A 272 18.26 -35.17 2.88
C GLY A 272 19.10 -34.21 3.75
N ARG A 273 20.13 -33.57 3.18
CA ARG A 273 21.01 -32.62 3.88
C ARG A 273 20.50 -31.19 3.73
N GLY A 274 20.53 -30.43 4.82
CA GLY A 274 20.09 -29.03 4.83
C GLY A 274 21.08 -28.14 4.08
N ILE A 275 20.57 -27.24 3.25
CA ILE A 275 21.32 -26.20 2.57
C ILE A 275 21.24 -24.93 3.42
N PRO A 276 22.37 -24.46 4.00
CA PRO A 276 22.36 -23.24 4.80
C PRO A 276 22.17 -22.00 3.91
N PHE A 277 21.52 -20.99 4.47
CA PHE A 277 21.50 -19.67 3.83
C PHE A 277 22.89 -19.03 3.91
N ASP A 278 23.47 -18.72 2.76
CA ASP A 278 24.77 -18.04 2.67
C ASP A 278 24.61 -16.66 2.02
N LYS A 279 24.78 -15.60 2.83
CA LYS A 279 24.75 -14.20 2.36
C LYS A 279 25.89 -13.88 1.38
N ASN A 280 26.98 -14.65 1.43
CA ASN A 280 28.14 -14.49 0.56
C ASN A 280 28.07 -15.42 -0.67
N ALA A 281 26.98 -16.14 -0.88
CA ALA A 281 26.80 -16.94 -2.09
C ALA A 281 26.85 -16.05 -3.33
N VAL A 282 27.41 -16.60 -4.41
CA VAL A 282 27.46 -15.91 -5.69
C VAL A 282 26.08 -16.00 -6.36
N THR A 283 25.57 -14.86 -6.80
CA THR A 283 24.36 -14.78 -7.62
C THR A 283 24.67 -14.20 -8.98
N LYS A 284 23.87 -14.59 -9.97
CA LYS A 284 23.92 -14.11 -11.35
C LYS A 284 22.56 -13.58 -11.75
N THR A 285 22.49 -12.30 -12.04
CA THR A 285 21.31 -11.63 -12.58
C THR A 285 21.43 -11.55 -14.09
N VAL A 286 20.40 -11.95 -14.82
CA VAL A 286 20.33 -11.79 -16.28
C VAL A 286 19.88 -10.37 -16.58
N VAL A 287 20.77 -9.53 -17.08
CA VAL A 287 20.46 -8.12 -17.37
C VAL A 287 19.80 -7.96 -18.74
N LYS A 288 20.12 -8.86 -19.68
CA LYS A 288 19.53 -8.95 -21.02
C LYS A 288 19.26 -10.40 -21.34
N THR A 289 18.12 -10.69 -21.98
CA THR A 289 17.77 -12.06 -22.37
C THR A 289 18.90 -12.67 -23.20
N THR A 290 19.36 -13.86 -22.79
CA THR A 290 20.56 -14.50 -23.31
C THR A 290 20.38 -15.99 -23.51
N THR A 291 21.13 -16.55 -24.45
CA THR A 291 21.24 -18.01 -24.60
C THR A 291 22.25 -18.56 -23.60
N PHE A 292 21.83 -19.56 -22.82
CA PHE A 292 22.70 -20.43 -22.03
C PHE A 292 23.07 -21.65 -22.87
N LYS A 293 24.37 -21.92 -23.01
CA LYS A 293 24.91 -22.81 -24.03
C LYS A 293 25.72 -23.94 -23.43
N LYS A 294 25.65 -25.15 -24.00
CA LYS A 294 26.53 -26.25 -23.56
C LYS A 294 27.99 -26.07 -23.97
N ARG A 295 28.24 -25.28 -25.02
CA ARG A 295 29.56 -24.99 -25.57
C ARG A 295 29.70 -23.49 -25.87
N PRO A 296 30.92 -22.91 -25.78
CA PRO A 296 31.17 -21.48 -25.98
C PRO A 296 31.24 -21.07 -27.47
N VAL A 297 30.32 -21.57 -28.31
CA VAL A 297 30.23 -21.25 -29.74
C VAL A 297 29.00 -20.38 -30.03
N ASP A 298 28.88 -19.85 -31.25
CA ASP A 298 27.68 -19.12 -31.67
C ASP A 298 26.42 -19.98 -31.47
N ALA A 299 25.37 -19.38 -30.92
CA ALA A 299 24.10 -20.05 -30.65
C ALA A 299 23.40 -20.55 -31.93
N ALA A 300 23.68 -19.94 -33.09
CA ALA A 300 23.20 -20.41 -34.39
C ALA A 300 23.72 -21.81 -34.74
N ASN A 301 24.90 -22.17 -34.24
CA ASN A 301 25.58 -23.45 -34.53
C ASN A 301 25.29 -24.55 -33.48
N LEU A 302 24.37 -24.29 -32.54
CA LEU A 302 24.00 -25.23 -31.48
C LEU A 302 22.65 -25.90 -31.75
N GLN A 303 22.57 -27.20 -31.48
CA GLN A 303 21.32 -27.94 -31.51
C GLN A 303 20.35 -27.44 -30.42
N PRO A 304 19.02 -27.58 -30.59
CA PRO A 304 18.05 -27.12 -29.59
C PRO A 304 18.29 -27.66 -28.17
N ALA A 305 18.76 -28.91 -28.02
CA ALA A 305 19.07 -29.50 -26.71
C ALA A 305 20.32 -28.91 -26.05
N GLU A 306 21.20 -28.25 -26.81
CA GLU A 306 22.45 -27.66 -26.34
C GLU A 306 22.32 -26.19 -25.93
N LYS A 307 21.12 -25.62 -26.05
CA LYS A 307 20.85 -24.22 -25.76
C LYS A 307 19.51 -24.01 -25.09
N MET A 308 19.43 -23.01 -24.23
CA MET A 308 18.16 -22.54 -23.68
C MET A 308 18.18 -21.03 -23.46
N THR A 309 17.00 -20.41 -23.39
CA THR A 309 16.89 -18.97 -23.15
C THR A 309 16.80 -18.69 -21.66
N LEU A 310 17.65 -17.78 -21.17
CA LEU A 310 17.52 -17.16 -19.86
C LEU A 310 16.94 -15.75 -20.05
N SER A 311 15.83 -15.47 -19.38
CA SER A 311 15.11 -14.20 -19.52
C SER A 311 15.72 -13.10 -18.64
N ALA A 312 15.71 -11.86 -19.13
CA ALA A 312 16.10 -10.69 -18.34
C ALA A 312 15.32 -10.57 -17.02
N GLY A 313 15.99 -10.08 -15.98
CA GLY A 313 15.45 -9.93 -14.61
C GLY A 313 15.59 -11.18 -13.74
N MET A 314 15.89 -12.34 -14.31
CA MET A 314 16.03 -13.59 -13.53
C MET A 314 17.33 -13.64 -12.75
N ILE A 315 17.25 -14.08 -11.49
CA ILE A 315 18.38 -14.25 -10.58
C ILE A 315 18.61 -15.75 -10.34
N TYR A 316 19.85 -16.20 -10.54
CA TYR A 316 20.27 -17.58 -10.32
C TYR A 316 21.39 -17.64 -9.29
N GLY A 317 21.41 -18.67 -8.44
CA GLY A 317 22.57 -18.99 -7.62
C GLY A 317 23.66 -19.65 -8.45
N VAL A 318 24.91 -19.42 -8.09
CA VAL A 318 26.09 -19.92 -8.79
C VAL A 318 26.97 -20.68 -7.80
N SER A 319 27.16 -21.97 -8.06
CA SER A 319 28.05 -22.85 -7.28
C SER A 319 29.46 -22.94 -7.86
N GLY A 320 29.64 -22.62 -9.14
CA GLY A 320 30.93 -22.62 -9.82
C GLY A 320 30.96 -21.62 -10.98
N LEU A 321 32.13 -21.03 -11.22
CA LEU A 321 32.33 -19.93 -12.16
C LEU A 321 33.75 -19.96 -12.73
N SER A 322 33.91 -19.89 -14.05
CA SER A 322 35.19 -19.71 -14.74
C SER A 322 35.01 -18.92 -16.04
N ILE A 323 36.09 -18.34 -16.56
CA ILE A 323 36.14 -17.72 -17.89
C ILE A 323 36.82 -18.69 -18.85
N GLU A 324 36.15 -19.04 -19.94
CA GLU A 324 36.61 -20.00 -20.94
C GLU A 324 36.21 -19.50 -22.33
N GLN A 325 37.19 -19.29 -23.22
CA GLN A 325 36.96 -18.92 -24.63
C GLN A 325 35.99 -17.72 -24.81
N GLY A 326 36.23 -16.65 -24.07
CA GLY A 326 35.41 -15.42 -24.13
C GLY A 326 34.03 -15.51 -23.50
N HIS A 327 33.71 -16.64 -22.84
CA HIS A 327 32.43 -16.90 -22.20
C HIS A 327 32.60 -17.11 -20.71
N VAL A 328 31.54 -16.80 -19.96
CA VAL A 328 31.45 -17.19 -18.56
C VAL A 328 30.82 -18.57 -18.48
N LYS A 329 31.60 -19.56 -18.05
CA LYS A 329 31.07 -20.86 -17.69
C LYS A 329 30.58 -20.79 -16.25
N VAL A 330 29.33 -21.19 -16.05
CA VAL A 330 28.68 -21.20 -14.74
C VAL A 330 28.11 -22.57 -14.45
N SER A 331 28.27 -23.01 -13.21
CA SER A 331 27.47 -24.06 -12.60
C SER A 331 26.44 -23.38 -11.71
N LEU A 332 25.17 -23.54 -12.07
CA LEU A 332 24.05 -23.01 -11.31
C LEU A 332 23.71 -23.97 -10.16
N THR A 333 23.20 -23.40 -9.08
CA THR A 333 22.49 -24.13 -8.02
C THR A 333 21.12 -24.65 -8.50
N GLU A 334 20.68 -24.21 -9.68
CA GLU A 334 19.44 -24.58 -10.33
C GLU A 334 19.68 -25.56 -11.49
N ASN A 335 19.01 -26.70 -11.44
CA ASN A 335 18.98 -27.69 -12.50
C ASN A 335 17.82 -27.39 -13.43
N ILE A 336 18.08 -27.13 -14.72
CA ILE A 336 17.05 -26.70 -15.67
C ILE A 336 16.79 -27.80 -16.70
N PRO A 337 15.73 -28.62 -16.57
CA PRO A 337 15.46 -29.69 -17.53
C PRO A 337 15.05 -29.15 -18.91
N PRO A 338 15.51 -29.76 -20.02
CA PRO A 338 16.47 -30.87 -20.12
C PRO A 338 17.94 -30.40 -20.14
N PHE A 339 18.21 -29.10 -20.08
CA PHE A 339 19.55 -28.51 -20.23
C PHE A 339 20.53 -28.93 -19.12
N GLY A 340 20.11 -29.07 -17.87
CA GLY A 340 21.01 -29.28 -16.72
C GLY A 340 21.37 -27.98 -16.00
N ASN A 341 22.45 -27.98 -15.22
CA ASN A 341 22.83 -26.83 -14.38
C ASN A 341 24.12 -26.10 -14.83
N THR A 342 24.90 -26.66 -15.76
CA THR A 342 26.21 -26.11 -16.16
C THR A 342 26.23 -25.74 -17.64
N GLY A 343 26.77 -24.56 -17.95
CA GLY A 343 26.89 -24.06 -19.31
C GLY A 343 27.62 -22.72 -19.41
N PHE A 344 27.63 -22.14 -20.60
CA PHE A 344 28.33 -20.92 -21.01
C PHE A 344 27.34 -19.80 -21.29
N ILE A 345 27.66 -18.59 -20.83
CA ILE A 345 26.87 -17.37 -21.03
C ILE A 345 27.79 -16.27 -21.57
N VAL A 346 27.23 -15.40 -22.39
CA VAL A 346 27.92 -14.19 -22.85
C VAL A 346 28.06 -13.22 -21.65
N PRO A 347 29.29 -12.82 -21.27
CA PRO A 347 29.53 -11.97 -20.10
C PRO A 347 28.66 -10.70 -20.09
N ASP A 348 28.46 -10.08 -21.26
CA ASP A 348 27.70 -8.85 -21.41
C ASP A 348 26.24 -8.96 -20.94
N PHE A 349 25.64 -10.15 -20.96
CA PHE A 349 24.20 -10.28 -20.69
C PHE A 349 23.89 -10.64 -19.24
N VAL A 350 24.90 -10.69 -18.38
CA VAL A 350 24.76 -11.06 -16.97
C VAL A 350 25.55 -10.14 -16.03
N GLN A 351 25.11 -10.08 -14.78
CA GLN A 351 25.78 -9.37 -13.69
C GLN A 351 25.95 -10.33 -12.52
N PHE A 352 27.19 -10.46 -12.03
CA PHE A 352 27.50 -11.29 -10.87
C PHE A 352 27.53 -10.45 -9.61
N SER A 353 27.04 -11.02 -8.51
CA SER A 353 27.08 -10.41 -7.19
C SER A 353 27.52 -11.40 -6.12
N ARG A 354 28.24 -10.90 -5.12
CA ARG A 354 28.61 -11.58 -3.88
C ARG A 354 28.32 -10.64 -2.72
N ALA A 355 27.62 -11.09 -1.69
CA ALA A 355 27.22 -10.26 -0.54
C ALA A 355 26.49 -8.97 -0.95
N GLY A 356 25.65 -9.03 -1.99
CA GLY A 356 24.91 -7.87 -2.52
C GLY A 356 25.76 -6.85 -3.28
N LYS A 357 27.08 -7.04 -3.38
CA LYS A 357 27.98 -6.20 -4.19
C LYS A 357 28.22 -6.86 -5.53
N SER A 358 28.21 -6.05 -6.59
CA SER A 358 28.52 -6.54 -7.93
C SER A 358 30.02 -6.73 -8.07
N PHE A 359 30.44 -7.75 -8.81
CA PHE A 359 31.85 -7.96 -9.11
C PHE A 359 32.02 -8.47 -10.53
N ASN A 360 33.20 -8.23 -11.09
CA ASN A 360 33.60 -8.76 -12.38
C ASN A 360 34.17 -10.17 -12.19
N PRO A 361 33.61 -11.20 -12.84
CA PRO A 361 34.16 -12.56 -12.77
C PRO A 361 35.57 -12.67 -13.38
N ALA A 362 36.00 -11.68 -14.20
CA ALA A 362 37.37 -11.53 -14.68
C ALA A 362 38.07 -10.41 -13.89
N PRO A 363 39.05 -10.71 -13.01
CA PRO A 363 39.70 -9.70 -12.16
C PRO A 363 40.55 -8.67 -12.93
N ASN A 364 40.76 -8.91 -14.23
CA ASN A 364 41.71 -8.22 -15.09
C ASN A 364 41.12 -6.98 -15.80
N LEU A 365 39.99 -6.45 -15.30
CA LEU A 365 39.36 -5.22 -15.79
C LEU A 365 38.61 -4.54 -14.63
N THR A 366 38.97 -3.28 -14.33
CA THR A 366 38.43 -2.50 -13.19
C THR A 366 37.88 -1.15 -13.63
N TYR A 367 37.04 -0.57 -12.77
CA TYR A 367 36.57 0.81 -12.82
C TYR A 367 36.97 1.53 -11.53
N GLN A 368 37.55 2.72 -11.66
CA GLN A 368 38.06 3.54 -10.57
C GLN A 368 37.48 4.97 -10.58
N GLY A 369 36.52 5.25 -11.47
CA GLY A 369 35.87 6.56 -11.59
C GLY A 369 34.73 6.78 -10.59
N PRO A 370 34.09 7.96 -10.62
CA PRO A 370 32.99 8.30 -9.71
C PRO A 370 31.72 7.48 -9.97
N THR A 371 30.92 7.27 -8.93
CA THR A 371 29.60 6.61 -9.03
C THR A 371 28.42 7.59 -8.95
N GLU A 372 28.69 8.88 -8.71
CA GLU A 372 27.75 10.01 -8.82
C GLU A 372 28.44 11.21 -9.49
N VAL A 373 27.76 11.85 -10.44
CA VAL A 373 28.31 12.96 -11.27
C VAL A 373 27.25 14.04 -11.48
N LEU A 374 27.67 15.29 -11.77
CA LEU A 374 26.73 16.39 -12.05
C LEU A 374 26.27 16.34 -13.50
N VAL A 375 25.01 16.76 -13.69
CA VAL A 375 24.51 17.08 -15.01
C VAL A 375 25.32 18.23 -15.62
N ASN A 376 25.67 18.11 -16.91
CA ASN A 376 26.40 19.11 -17.70
C ASN A 376 27.80 19.49 -17.16
N GLN A 377 28.42 18.66 -16.32
CA GLN A 377 29.78 18.92 -15.82
C GLN A 377 30.80 17.96 -16.45
N ALA A 378 31.92 18.51 -16.92
CA ALA A 378 33.02 17.73 -17.47
C ALA A 378 33.48 16.63 -16.49
N ILE A 379 33.69 15.41 -16.98
CA ILE A 379 34.15 14.29 -16.15
C ILE A 379 35.08 13.35 -16.91
N VAL A 380 36.02 12.77 -16.19
CA VAL A 380 36.89 11.69 -16.68
C VAL A 380 36.55 10.41 -15.94
N LEU A 381 36.30 9.35 -16.71
CA LEU A 381 36.03 8.00 -16.23
C LEU A 381 37.26 7.14 -16.54
N GLY A 382 37.64 6.21 -15.68
CA GLY A 382 38.80 5.36 -15.96
C GLY A 382 38.93 4.18 -15.01
N GLY A 383 39.93 3.35 -15.29
CA GLY A 383 40.28 2.18 -14.49
C GLY A 383 41.47 1.43 -15.07
N THR A 384 41.66 0.20 -14.63
CA THR A 384 42.78 -0.66 -15.06
C THR A 384 42.30 -1.88 -15.85
N PHE A 385 43.20 -2.46 -16.64
CA PHE A 385 43.01 -3.73 -17.34
C PHE A 385 44.35 -4.47 -17.48
N ASP A 386 44.32 -5.78 -17.72
CA ASP A 386 45.52 -6.57 -18.03
C ASP A 386 45.85 -6.49 -19.54
N GLY A 387 46.96 -5.82 -19.87
CA GLY A 387 47.46 -5.67 -21.24
C GLY A 387 47.98 -6.95 -21.88
N GLN A 388 48.24 -8.01 -21.10
CA GLN A 388 48.60 -9.32 -21.64
C GLN A 388 47.38 -10.10 -22.12
N GLU A 389 46.21 -9.86 -21.51
CA GLU A 389 44.97 -10.56 -21.83
C GLU A 389 44.03 -9.76 -22.74
N ALA A 390 44.11 -8.44 -22.74
CA ALA A 390 43.23 -7.59 -23.53
C ALA A 390 44.02 -6.56 -24.36
N VAL A 391 43.66 -6.45 -25.64
CA VAL A 391 44.22 -5.44 -26.55
C VAL A 391 43.30 -4.23 -26.73
N LYS A 392 42.06 -4.32 -26.27
CA LYS A 392 41.03 -3.29 -26.42
C LYS A 392 40.11 -3.24 -25.21
N VAL A 393 39.71 -2.03 -24.83
CA VAL A 393 38.66 -1.74 -23.83
C VAL A 393 37.59 -0.86 -24.48
N ASP A 394 36.33 -1.27 -24.38
CA ASP A 394 35.15 -0.54 -24.83
C ASP A 394 34.35 -0.05 -23.62
N VAL A 395 33.86 1.20 -23.68
CA VAL A 395 32.88 1.73 -22.74
C VAL A 395 31.65 2.16 -23.53
N ILE A 396 30.49 1.60 -23.21
CA ILE A 396 29.24 1.89 -23.92
C ILE A 396 28.21 2.36 -22.90
N ALA A 397 27.76 3.60 -23.02
CA ALA A 397 26.68 4.10 -22.19
C ALA A 397 25.34 3.50 -22.63
N GLU A 398 24.65 2.88 -21.68
CA GLU A 398 23.29 2.36 -21.82
C GLU A 398 23.09 1.38 -23.00
N ASP A 399 24.14 0.64 -23.38
CA ASP A 399 24.23 -0.23 -24.57
C ASP A 399 23.89 0.46 -25.90
N LYS A 400 23.88 1.79 -25.92
CA LYS A 400 23.46 2.60 -27.08
C LYS A 400 24.55 3.52 -27.58
N PHE A 401 25.29 4.13 -26.67
CA PHE A 401 26.21 5.22 -27.00
C PHE A 401 27.65 4.79 -26.70
N PRO A 402 28.41 4.28 -27.69
CA PRO A 402 29.82 3.97 -27.49
C PRO A 402 30.58 5.26 -27.16
N LEU A 403 31.37 5.21 -26.10
CA LEU A 403 32.22 6.31 -25.66
C LEU A 403 33.65 6.09 -26.16
N THR A 404 34.33 7.18 -26.50
CA THR A 404 35.73 7.11 -26.96
C THR A 404 36.64 6.77 -25.79
N VAL A 405 37.31 5.62 -25.88
CA VAL A 405 38.26 5.13 -24.87
C VAL A 405 39.69 5.42 -25.32
N THR A 406 40.49 5.97 -24.41
CA THR A 406 41.95 6.05 -24.54
C THR A 406 42.57 4.95 -23.70
N LEU A 407 43.33 4.04 -24.32
CA LEU A 407 44.10 3.01 -23.62
C LEU A 407 45.58 3.40 -23.51
N ASN A 408 46.19 3.04 -22.39
CA ASN A 408 47.63 3.01 -22.21
C ASN A 408 48.06 1.57 -21.89
N GLN A 409 48.58 0.88 -22.91
CA GLN A 409 48.99 -0.53 -22.83
C GLN A 409 50.16 -0.77 -21.87
N ASN A 410 51.07 0.20 -21.72
CA ASN A 410 52.25 0.04 -20.86
C ASN A 410 51.90 0.08 -19.37
N SER A 411 50.90 0.89 -19.00
CA SER A 411 50.43 1.03 -17.61
C SER A 411 49.18 0.20 -17.30
N GLY A 412 48.58 -0.46 -18.30
CA GLY A 412 47.32 -1.19 -18.14
C GLY A 412 46.17 -0.30 -17.70
N THR A 413 46.06 0.94 -18.21
CA THR A 413 45.00 1.89 -17.84
C THR A 413 44.13 2.28 -19.01
N TRP A 414 42.85 2.53 -18.74
CA TRP A 414 41.90 3.04 -19.73
C TRP A 414 41.19 4.29 -19.19
N GLN A 415 40.83 5.21 -20.09
CA GLN A 415 40.13 6.44 -19.76
C GLN A 415 39.07 6.80 -20.80
N VAL A 416 38.01 7.49 -20.37
CA VAL A 416 37.01 8.16 -21.20
C VAL A 416 36.88 9.58 -20.71
N ASN A 417 37.07 10.55 -21.61
CA ASN A 417 36.89 11.96 -21.30
C ASN A 417 35.54 12.46 -21.84
N LEU A 418 34.69 12.98 -20.95
CA LEU A 418 33.39 13.56 -21.26
C LEU A 418 33.41 15.06 -20.95
N PRO A 419 33.85 15.92 -21.88
CA PRO A 419 34.04 17.36 -21.62
C PRO A 419 32.74 18.13 -21.36
N GLN A 420 31.59 17.55 -21.70
CA GLN A 420 30.25 18.13 -21.42
C GLN A 420 29.48 17.31 -20.37
N GLY A 421 30.09 16.26 -19.81
CA GLY A 421 29.44 15.39 -18.84
C GLY A 421 28.22 14.64 -19.36
N PHE A 422 27.38 14.22 -18.41
CA PHE A 422 26.08 13.62 -18.70
C PHE A 422 25.02 14.71 -18.79
N LYS A 423 24.17 14.68 -19.83
CA LYS A 423 23.20 15.77 -20.10
C LYS A 423 21.87 15.63 -19.38
N VAL A 424 21.53 14.44 -18.89
CA VAL A 424 20.20 14.14 -18.33
C VAL A 424 20.39 13.51 -16.95
N PRO A 425 19.70 14.00 -15.90
CA PRO A 425 19.77 13.42 -14.56
C PRO A 425 19.10 12.04 -14.46
N GLY A 426 19.43 11.31 -13.40
CA GLY A 426 18.96 9.96 -13.08
C GLY A 426 20.07 8.91 -13.08
N ALA A 427 19.70 7.68 -12.74
CA ALA A 427 20.60 6.54 -12.81
C ALA A 427 20.98 6.24 -14.27
N ARG A 428 22.27 6.12 -14.53
CA ARG A 428 22.87 5.70 -15.80
C ARG A 428 23.72 4.47 -15.55
N TRP A 429 23.99 3.75 -16.61
CA TRP A 429 24.91 2.63 -16.54
C TRP A 429 25.79 2.58 -17.77
N LEU A 430 27.02 2.14 -17.55
CA LEU A 430 28.04 1.96 -18.58
C LEU A 430 28.39 0.48 -18.63
N ARG A 431 28.40 -0.08 -19.83
CA ARG A 431 29.03 -1.37 -20.10
C ARG A 431 30.51 -1.14 -20.34
N LEU A 432 31.34 -1.75 -19.51
CA LEU A 432 32.78 -1.79 -19.65
C LEU A 432 33.19 -3.19 -20.09
N ARG A 433 33.92 -3.29 -21.21
CA ARG A 433 34.28 -4.57 -21.83
C ARG A 433 35.74 -4.57 -22.26
N ALA A 434 36.46 -5.64 -21.98
CA ALA A 434 37.82 -5.89 -22.48
C ALA A 434 37.81 -7.05 -23.47
N THR A 435 38.59 -6.96 -24.54
CA THR A 435 38.70 -8.00 -25.58
C THR A 435 40.15 -8.33 -25.93
N ASP A 436 40.43 -9.62 -26.12
CA ASP A 436 41.72 -10.11 -26.61
C ASP A 436 41.93 -9.82 -28.11
N SER A 437 43.12 -10.19 -28.62
CA SER A 437 43.49 -10.02 -30.04
C SER A 437 42.68 -10.87 -31.01
N LYS A 438 41.96 -11.88 -30.52
CA LYS A 438 41.08 -12.76 -31.30
C LYS A 438 39.62 -12.27 -31.28
N GLY A 439 39.34 -11.17 -30.57
CA GLY A 439 38.00 -10.60 -30.41
C GLY A 439 37.16 -11.26 -29.32
N ASN A 440 37.73 -12.12 -28.48
CA ASN A 440 37.02 -12.74 -27.37
C ASN A 440 36.92 -11.77 -26.19
N VAL A 441 35.79 -11.78 -25.49
CA VAL A 441 35.58 -10.96 -24.29
C VAL A 441 36.35 -11.55 -23.11
N THR A 442 37.40 -10.89 -22.65
CA THR A 442 38.21 -11.33 -21.50
C THR A 442 37.75 -10.72 -20.18
N GLY A 443 36.98 -9.64 -20.21
CA GLY A 443 36.30 -9.09 -19.04
C GLY A 443 35.09 -8.24 -19.41
N SER A 444 34.04 -8.26 -18.58
CA SER A 444 32.83 -7.46 -18.78
C SER A 444 32.17 -7.12 -17.45
N GLN A 445 31.79 -5.86 -17.28
CA GLN A 445 31.04 -5.40 -16.11
C GLN A 445 30.11 -4.25 -16.45
N ILE A 446 29.09 -4.06 -15.61
CA ILE A 446 28.18 -2.92 -15.66
C ILE A 446 28.51 -1.99 -14.49
N ILE A 447 28.79 -0.75 -14.81
CA ILE A 447 29.04 0.33 -13.87
C ILE A 447 27.77 1.16 -13.78
N TYR A 448 27.29 1.42 -12.58
CA TYR A 448 26.16 2.33 -12.36
C TYR A 448 26.69 3.70 -11.93
N ILE A 449 26.18 4.75 -12.57
CA ILE A 449 26.51 6.14 -12.29
C ILE A 449 25.21 6.90 -12.03
N THR A 450 25.12 7.62 -10.93
CA THR A 450 24.01 8.53 -10.66
C THR A 450 24.33 9.90 -11.23
N VAL A 451 23.55 10.38 -12.19
CA VAL A 451 23.68 11.75 -12.70
C VAL A 451 22.71 12.62 -11.93
N SER A 452 23.18 13.57 -11.14
CA SER A 452 22.29 14.40 -10.31
C SER A 452 22.22 15.83 -10.84
N SER A 453 21.05 16.45 -10.66
CA SER A 453 20.74 17.83 -11.04
C SER A 453 20.95 18.84 -9.91
N ASP A 454 21.33 18.39 -8.72
CA ASP A 454 21.48 19.24 -7.54
C ASP A 454 22.96 19.61 -7.30
N PRO A 455 23.45 20.75 -7.80
CA PRO A 455 24.85 21.16 -7.65
C PRO A 455 25.29 21.32 -6.18
N LEU A 456 24.35 21.45 -5.23
CA LEU A 456 24.68 21.60 -3.81
C LEU A 456 25.02 20.26 -3.14
N THR A 457 24.60 19.14 -3.72
CA THR A 457 24.79 17.82 -3.13
C THR A 457 25.61 16.84 -3.97
N VAL A 458 25.89 17.14 -5.24
CA VAL A 458 26.66 16.22 -6.07
C VAL A 458 28.14 16.23 -5.76
N GLY A 459 28.71 15.03 -5.69
CA GLY A 459 30.09 14.80 -5.25
C GLY A 459 30.28 15.15 -3.77
N LYS A 460 29.24 15.57 -3.05
CA LYS A 460 29.28 15.75 -1.61
C LYS A 460 28.98 14.41 -0.96
N SER A 461 29.91 13.97 -0.12
CA SER A 461 29.71 12.78 0.70
C SER A 461 28.52 12.99 1.63
N LEU A 462 27.79 11.90 1.89
CA LEU A 462 26.92 11.89 3.06
C LEU A 462 27.82 11.81 4.28
N SER A 463 27.51 12.64 5.28
CA SER A 463 28.21 12.63 6.55
C SER A 463 27.20 12.42 7.67
N LEU A 464 27.50 11.48 8.56
CA LEU A 464 26.70 11.18 9.74
C LEU A 464 27.47 11.65 10.97
N LYS A 465 27.01 12.74 11.58
CA LYS A 465 27.56 13.22 12.84
C LYS A 465 26.87 12.51 14.00
N ILE A 466 27.66 12.00 14.94
CA ILE A 466 27.18 11.36 16.17
C ILE A 466 26.99 12.46 17.22
N LEU A 467 25.76 12.71 17.63
CA LEU A 467 25.40 13.76 18.58
C LEU A 467 25.57 13.29 20.04
N TYR A 468 25.16 12.05 20.31
CA TYR A 468 25.25 11.40 21.62
C TYR A 468 25.89 10.01 21.49
N ASP A 469 26.47 9.51 22.58
CA ASP A 469 26.97 8.13 22.65
C ASP A 469 25.83 7.17 22.30
N THR A 470 25.99 6.41 21.22
CA THR A 470 24.92 5.57 20.67
C THR A 470 25.47 4.22 20.21
N PHE A 471 24.58 3.32 19.78
CA PHE A 471 24.97 2.02 19.23
C PHE A 471 24.78 1.97 17.71
N LEU A 472 25.81 1.53 16.99
CA LEU A 472 25.63 0.93 15.67
C LEU A 472 25.18 -0.52 15.86
N LYS A 473 24.05 -0.89 15.26
CA LYS A 473 23.39 -2.19 15.47
C LYS A 473 23.17 -2.94 14.16
N VAL A 474 23.10 -4.28 14.22
CA VAL A 474 22.72 -5.10 13.05
C VAL A 474 21.22 -5.04 12.72
N ALA A 475 20.38 -4.55 13.64
CA ALA A 475 18.93 -4.45 13.50
C ALA A 475 18.36 -3.24 14.27
N PRO A 476 17.22 -2.66 13.84
CA PRO A 476 16.58 -1.49 14.46
C PRO A 476 15.73 -1.89 15.68
N VAL A 477 16.29 -2.66 16.61
CA VAL A 477 15.61 -3.08 17.85
C VAL A 477 16.32 -2.49 19.08
N ASP A 478 15.67 -2.56 20.23
CA ASP A 478 16.26 -2.16 21.51
C ASP A 478 17.64 -2.82 21.71
N SER A 479 18.64 -2.02 22.09
CA SER A 479 20.02 -2.48 22.25
C SER A 479 20.18 -3.56 23.32
N SER A 480 19.29 -3.62 24.31
CA SER A 480 19.27 -4.65 25.36
C SER A 480 19.03 -6.06 24.79
N ARG A 481 18.36 -6.15 23.63
CA ARG A 481 18.04 -7.41 22.95
C ARG A 481 19.17 -7.94 22.05
N LEU A 482 20.27 -7.19 21.93
CA LEU A 482 21.40 -7.51 21.06
C LEU A 482 22.64 -7.87 21.89
N ASN A 483 23.32 -8.93 21.50
CA ASN A 483 24.57 -9.37 22.11
C ASN A 483 25.78 -8.51 21.65
N LYS A 484 26.97 -8.79 22.17
CA LYS A 484 28.19 -7.99 21.93
C LYS A 484 28.65 -8.03 20.46
N GLU A 485 28.30 -9.07 19.72
CA GLU A 485 28.61 -9.23 18.29
C GLU A 485 27.61 -8.51 17.39
N GLN A 486 26.47 -8.09 17.94
CA GLN A 486 25.35 -7.48 17.23
C GLN A 486 25.19 -5.98 17.46
N LYS A 487 25.99 -5.38 18.36
CA LYS A 487 26.05 -3.93 18.59
C LYS A 487 27.47 -3.46 18.91
N VAL A 488 27.77 -2.21 18.58
CA VAL A 488 29.00 -1.51 18.99
C VAL A 488 28.70 -0.08 19.38
N VAL A 489 29.30 0.40 20.47
CA VAL A 489 29.18 1.80 20.90
C VAL A 489 29.98 2.69 19.94
N VAL A 490 29.36 3.77 19.49
CA VAL A 490 29.99 4.84 18.71
C VAL A 490 29.87 6.13 19.54
N LYS A 491 31.00 6.80 19.77
CA LYS A 491 31.08 7.93 20.71
C LYS A 491 30.59 9.23 20.09
N ALA A 492 29.98 10.08 20.92
CA ALA A 492 29.57 11.43 20.55
C ALA A 492 30.74 12.24 19.96
N GLY A 493 30.42 13.13 19.01
CA GLY A 493 31.38 14.00 18.33
C GLY A 493 32.03 13.39 17.09
N GLN A 494 31.92 12.08 16.86
CA GLN A 494 32.43 11.44 15.65
C GLN A 494 31.63 11.87 14.40
N THR A 495 32.28 11.90 13.24
CA THR A 495 31.63 12.07 11.94
C THR A 495 32.02 10.91 11.04
N LEU A 496 31.03 10.17 10.54
CA LEU A 496 31.21 8.99 9.71
C LEU A 496 30.84 9.30 8.26
N ALA A 497 31.62 8.80 7.31
CA ALA A 497 31.28 8.86 5.90
C ALA A 497 30.28 7.76 5.54
N VAL A 498 29.20 8.14 4.83
CA VAL A 498 28.08 7.27 4.48
C VAL A 498 27.98 7.17 2.96
N SER A 499 27.85 5.96 2.44
CA SER A 499 27.64 5.74 1.00
C SER A 499 26.16 5.62 0.66
N LYS A 500 25.34 5.08 1.58
CA LYS A 500 23.88 4.94 1.42
C LYS A 500 23.16 5.06 2.74
N TYR A 501 21.92 5.52 2.70
CA TYR A 501 21.06 5.59 3.87
C TYR A 501 19.61 5.21 3.54
N GLY A 502 18.87 4.91 4.60
CA GLY A 502 17.44 4.74 4.64
C GLY A 502 16.96 5.01 6.06
N PHE A 503 15.66 5.01 6.27
CA PHE A 503 15.04 5.24 7.57
C PHE A 503 14.01 4.14 7.84
N LEU A 504 14.05 3.56 9.04
CA LEU A 504 13.15 2.47 9.44
C LEU A 504 13.00 2.48 10.97
N ASP A 505 11.76 2.47 11.46
CA ASP A 505 11.40 2.33 12.87
C ASP A 505 12.20 3.26 13.81
N GLY A 506 12.32 4.55 13.46
CA GLY A 506 13.09 5.53 14.25
C GLY A 506 14.61 5.37 14.18
N HIS A 507 15.11 4.56 13.25
CA HIS A 507 16.53 4.32 13.06
C HIS A 507 17.00 4.70 11.66
N LEU A 508 18.18 5.33 11.60
CA LEU A 508 18.90 5.50 10.34
C LEU A 508 19.62 4.21 9.99
N LYS A 509 19.15 3.57 8.91
CA LYS A 509 19.81 2.46 8.24
C LYS A 509 20.91 3.03 7.36
N VAL A 510 22.16 2.67 7.60
CA VAL A 510 23.31 3.24 6.87
C VAL A 510 24.22 2.16 6.29
N VAL A 511 24.84 2.50 5.17
CA VAL A 511 26.06 1.86 4.66
C VAL A 511 27.18 2.87 4.84
N LEU A 512 28.11 2.56 5.73
CA LEU A 512 29.32 3.31 6.00
C LEU A 512 30.40 2.99 4.98
N ASP A 513 31.24 3.98 4.69
CA ASP A 513 32.41 3.77 3.82
C ASP A 513 33.47 2.90 4.52
N ALA A 514 33.64 3.08 5.83
CA ALA A 514 34.55 2.30 6.66
C ALA A 514 33.78 1.34 7.57
N ALA A 515 34.27 0.09 7.70
CA ALA A 515 33.69 -0.90 8.59
C ALA A 515 33.94 -0.57 10.06
N ILE A 516 32.93 -0.74 10.93
CA ILE A 516 33.08 -0.65 12.38
C ILE A 516 32.87 -2.05 12.95
N ALA A 517 33.93 -2.66 13.49
CA ALA A 517 33.85 -3.99 14.09
C ALA A 517 33.00 -3.98 15.38
N PRO A 518 32.22 -5.04 15.66
CA PRO A 518 32.06 -6.28 14.90
C PRO A 518 30.98 -6.21 13.80
N ILE A 519 30.29 -5.07 13.65
CA ILE A 519 29.10 -4.93 12.78
C ILE A 519 29.44 -4.90 11.29
N GLY A 520 30.52 -4.22 10.92
CA GLY A 520 30.94 -4.03 9.54
C GLY A 520 30.49 -2.68 8.97
N THR A 521 30.24 -2.64 7.67
CA THR A 521 29.87 -1.40 6.94
C THR A 521 28.37 -1.12 6.94
N PHE A 522 27.52 -2.06 7.33
CA PHE A 522 26.07 -1.90 7.29
C PHE A 522 25.46 -2.04 8.67
N GLY A 523 24.62 -1.08 9.07
CA GLY A 523 23.91 -1.16 10.34
C GLY A 523 22.90 -0.03 10.55
N TYR A 524 22.43 0.08 11.77
CA TYR A 524 21.37 1.00 12.19
C TYR A 524 21.83 1.86 13.37
N PHE A 525 21.61 3.16 13.27
CA PHE A 525 21.74 4.12 14.37
C PHE A 525 20.37 4.55 14.86
N TYR A 526 20.20 4.82 16.15
CA TYR A 526 19.01 5.48 16.65
C TYR A 526 19.02 6.93 16.15
N GLU A 527 17.99 7.33 15.40
CA GLU A 527 18.03 8.57 14.62
C GLU A 527 18.21 9.83 15.48
N PRO A 528 17.56 9.97 16.66
CA PRO A 528 17.75 11.14 17.53
C PRO A 528 19.19 11.35 18.03
N ASP A 529 20.01 10.29 18.03
CA ASP A 529 21.41 10.36 18.50
C ASP A 529 22.37 10.81 17.40
N VAL A 530 21.91 10.96 16.16
CA VAL A 530 22.77 11.18 15.00
C VAL A 530 22.18 12.24 14.06
N GLN A 531 23.01 12.80 13.20
CA GLN A 531 22.60 13.81 12.22
C GLN A 531 23.21 13.49 10.87
N LEU A 532 22.35 13.18 9.88
CA LEU A 532 22.79 12.94 8.51
C LEU A 532 22.71 14.22 7.68
N ALA A 533 23.78 14.51 6.94
CA ALA A 533 23.87 15.63 6.03
C ALA A 533 24.38 15.17 4.66
N LYS A 534 23.89 15.79 3.59
CA LYS A 534 24.50 15.70 2.25
C LYS A 534 25.12 17.05 1.92
N GLY A 535 26.45 17.14 1.97
CA GLY A 535 27.13 18.44 1.97
C GLY A 535 26.76 19.27 3.22
N THR A 536 26.32 20.51 3.03
CA THR A 536 25.84 21.39 4.12
C THR A 536 24.35 21.21 4.42
N LYS A 537 23.61 20.48 3.57
CA LYS A 537 22.17 20.29 3.73
C LYS A 537 21.89 19.18 4.73
N LEU A 538 21.25 19.53 5.84
CA LEU A 538 20.78 18.56 6.82
C LEU A 538 19.56 17.82 6.27
N LEU A 539 19.57 16.49 6.45
CA LEU A 539 18.41 15.65 6.21
C LEU A 539 17.61 15.50 7.51
N ARG A 540 16.31 15.28 7.38
CA ARG A 540 15.34 15.15 8.47
C ARG A 540 14.55 13.88 8.32
N PHE A 541 14.19 13.22 9.41
CA PHE A 541 13.47 11.93 9.33
C PHE A 541 12.22 11.92 10.21
N ASP A 542 12.09 12.88 11.11
CA ASP A 542 10.87 13.22 11.84
C ASP A 542 10.37 14.63 11.44
N LEU A 543 9.04 14.79 11.37
CA LEU A 543 8.38 16.06 11.14
C LEU A 543 8.61 17.06 12.30
N ALA A 544 8.85 16.56 13.51
CA ALA A 544 9.20 17.36 14.67
C ALA A 544 10.48 18.19 14.42
N ASP A 545 11.48 17.60 13.76
CA ASP A 545 12.80 18.21 13.50
C ASP A 545 12.83 19.15 12.30
N VAL A 546 11.72 19.21 11.55
CA VAL A 546 11.54 20.18 10.49
C VAL A 546 11.34 21.56 11.13
N PRO A 547 12.24 22.54 10.90
CA PRO A 547 12.16 23.84 11.58
C PRO A 547 10.84 24.53 11.22
N ASN A 548 10.33 25.41 12.07
CA ASN A 548 9.29 26.34 11.63
C ASN A 548 9.96 27.45 10.80
N THR A 549 9.45 27.76 9.62
CA THR A 549 9.93 28.87 8.78
C THR A 549 8.90 29.98 8.70
N ASN A 550 9.33 31.15 8.24
CA ASN A 550 8.45 32.29 7.95
C ASN A 550 7.55 32.04 6.72
N VAL A 551 7.76 30.94 6.00
CA VAL A 551 6.89 30.46 4.92
C VAL A 551 5.78 29.59 5.50
N ARG A 552 4.58 29.64 4.91
CA ARG A 552 3.36 29.03 5.48
C ARG A 552 3.52 27.54 5.82
N ALA A 553 4.20 26.76 4.97
CA ALA A 553 4.38 25.33 5.21
C ALA A 553 5.71 24.78 4.68
N GLN A 554 6.12 23.65 5.24
CA GLN A 554 7.26 22.86 4.79
C GLN A 554 6.82 21.44 4.44
N LEU A 555 7.41 20.90 3.40
CA LEU A 555 7.25 19.52 2.98
C LEU A 555 8.50 18.73 3.40
N LEU A 556 8.29 17.62 4.09
CA LEU A 556 9.28 16.60 4.40
C LEU A 556 9.09 15.40 3.48
N VAL A 557 10.16 14.92 2.85
CA VAL A 557 10.14 13.68 2.08
C VAL A 557 10.44 12.50 3.00
N THR A 558 9.46 11.65 3.26
CA THR A 558 9.57 10.47 4.15
C THR A 558 9.92 9.19 3.39
N GLN A 559 9.89 9.23 2.05
CA GLN A 559 10.36 8.17 1.17
C GLN A 559 10.89 8.77 -0.13
N THR A 560 12.06 8.33 -0.61
CA THR A 560 12.59 8.76 -1.92
C THR A 560 11.54 8.56 -2.99
N THR A 561 11.16 9.64 -3.66
CA THR A 561 10.04 9.65 -4.59
C THR A 561 10.24 10.67 -5.71
N GLN A 562 9.19 10.93 -6.48
CA GLN A 562 9.19 11.85 -7.60
C GLN A 562 8.11 12.89 -7.42
N ILE A 563 8.45 14.14 -7.70
CA ILE A 563 7.49 15.20 -8.01
C ILE A 563 7.19 15.16 -9.50
N LYS A 564 5.90 15.22 -9.85
CA LYS A 564 5.40 14.99 -11.20
C LYS A 564 4.61 16.18 -11.72
N GLY A 565 4.66 16.45 -13.02
CA GLY A 565 3.85 17.52 -13.64
C GLY A 565 2.34 17.21 -13.63
N LYS A 566 1.97 15.92 -13.55
CA LYS A 566 0.59 15.44 -13.47
C LYS A 566 0.49 14.25 -12.49
N PRO A 567 -0.66 14.00 -11.85
CA PRO A 567 -0.87 12.87 -10.93
C PRO A 567 -1.09 11.57 -11.71
N GLN A 568 -0.11 11.16 -12.52
CA GLN A 568 -0.11 9.92 -13.29
C GLN A 568 1.18 9.12 -13.05
N ASP A 569 1.28 7.95 -13.67
CA ASP A 569 2.50 7.15 -13.66
C ASP A 569 3.65 7.92 -14.31
N SER A 570 4.82 7.95 -13.66
CA SER A 570 5.98 8.70 -14.16
C SER A 570 6.54 8.13 -15.45
N SER A 571 6.33 6.84 -15.74
CA SER A 571 6.69 6.22 -17.03
C SER A 571 5.95 6.82 -18.24
N LYS A 572 4.82 7.52 -17.99
CA LYS A 572 4.01 8.17 -19.01
C LYS A 572 4.29 9.67 -19.13
N LEU A 573 5.25 10.20 -18.36
CA LEU A 573 5.58 11.61 -18.33
C LEU A 573 6.91 11.88 -19.04
N PRO A 574 7.01 12.98 -19.81
CA PRO A 574 8.30 13.44 -20.30
C PRO A 574 9.28 13.73 -19.15
N ALA A 575 10.59 13.62 -19.42
CA ALA A 575 11.62 13.81 -18.39
C ALA A 575 11.58 15.19 -17.70
N ASN A 576 11.15 16.24 -18.41
CA ASN A 576 10.99 17.58 -17.82
C ASN A 576 9.70 17.73 -16.96
N GLN A 577 8.87 16.68 -16.88
CA GLN A 577 7.70 16.62 -16.00
C GLN A 577 7.90 15.65 -14.83
N VAL A 578 9.13 15.22 -14.57
CA VAL A 578 9.47 14.36 -13.45
C VAL A 578 10.79 14.83 -12.84
N ALA A 579 10.83 14.99 -11.52
CA ALA A 579 12.08 15.19 -10.79
C ALA A 579 12.12 14.30 -9.54
N ASP A 580 13.28 13.71 -9.28
CA ASP A 580 13.49 12.91 -8.07
C ASP A 580 13.68 13.82 -6.85
N ILE A 581 13.06 13.45 -5.74
CA ILE A 581 13.21 14.09 -4.44
C ILE A 581 13.61 13.03 -3.41
N ALA A 582 14.71 13.28 -2.70
CA ALA A 582 15.35 12.28 -1.86
C ALA A 582 14.72 12.20 -0.46
N LEU A 583 14.68 11.00 0.10
CA LEU A 583 14.35 10.75 1.51
C LEU A 583 15.06 11.75 2.43
N GLY A 584 14.31 12.31 3.37
CA GLY A 584 14.73 13.27 4.37
C GLY A 584 15.05 14.66 3.87
N SER A 585 14.80 14.95 2.59
CA SER A 585 14.85 16.32 2.09
C SER A 585 13.65 17.13 2.58
N THR A 586 13.87 18.40 2.90
CA THR A 586 12.83 19.38 3.17
C THR A 586 12.72 20.41 2.04
N TYR A 587 11.51 20.89 1.79
CA TYR A 587 11.20 21.93 0.82
C TYR A 587 10.24 22.96 1.42
N ASN A 588 10.53 24.25 1.24
CA ASN A 588 9.58 25.31 1.53
C ASN A 588 8.45 25.27 0.48
N ILE A 589 7.19 25.31 0.93
CA ILE A 589 6.04 25.34 0.03
C ILE A 589 5.14 26.55 0.35
N THR A 590 4.62 27.17 -0.70
CA THR A 590 3.68 28.30 -0.61
C THR A 590 2.22 27.85 -0.72
N GLY A 591 1.97 26.63 -1.19
CA GLY A 591 0.62 26.07 -1.26
C GLY A 591 0.58 24.57 -1.50
N TYR A 592 -0.56 23.96 -1.16
CA TYR A 592 -0.83 22.54 -1.36
C TYR A 592 -2.30 22.26 -1.67
N ALA A 593 -2.63 21.13 -2.29
CA ALA A 593 -4.00 20.62 -2.43
C ALA A 593 -4.01 19.09 -2.40
N CYS A 594 -4.99 18.48 -1.75
CA CYS A 594 -5.17 17.02 -1.74
C CYS A 594 -6.02 16.61 -2.95
N ILE A 595 -5.46 15.82 -3.86
CA ILE A 595 -6.18 15.37 -5.07
C ILE A 595 -5.62 14.05 -5.60
N LEU A 596 -6.50 13.10 -5.95
CA LEU A 596 -6.14 11.85 -6.63
C LEU A 596 -4.97 11.10 -5.97
N GLY A 597 -4.96 11.00 -4.64
CA GLY A 597 -3.87 10.38 -3.89
C GLY A 597 -2.51 11.11 -4.02
N HIS A 598 -2.51 12.40 -4.27
CA HIS A 598 -1.30 13.21 -4.33
C HIS A 598 -1.52 14.54 -3.60
N PHE A 599 -0.46 15.04 -2.95
CA PHE A 599 -0.38 16.47 -2.71
C PHE A 599 0.06 17.15 -4.00
N ARG A 600 -0.79 18.01 -4.56
CA ARG A 600 -0.35 19.04 -5.51
C ARG A 600 0.32 20.11 -4.67
N VAL A 601 1.59 20.44 -4.91
CA VAL A 601 2.34 21.43 -4.13
C VAL A 601 2.82 22.58 -5.01
N THR A 602 3.08 23.73 -4.39
CA THR A 602 3.84 24.82 -4.97
C THR A 602 5.03 25.09 -4.10
N LEU A 603 6.22 24.79 -4.63
CA LEU A 603 7.49 25.00 -4.00
C LEU A 603 7.81 26.50 -4.02
N ALA A 604 8.43 27.00 -2.95
CA ALA A 604 8.92 28.36 -2.91
C ALA A 604 10.08 28.58 -3.91
N GLU A 605 10.88 27.52 -4.14
CA GLU A 605 11.98 27.51 -5.10
C GLU A 605 11.73 26.46 -6.19
N SER A 606 12.07 26.80 -7.43
CA SER A 606 11.94 25.89 -8.57
C SER A 606 13.00 24.79 -8.53
N ILE A 607 12.59 23.56 -8.84
CA ILE A 607 13.52 22.47 -9.14
C ILE A 607 14.05 22.67 -10.56
N PRO A 608 15.39 22.72 -10.77
CA PRO A 608 15.98 22.90 -12.09
C PRO A 608 15.47 21.86 -13.11
N GLY A 609 15.01 22.33 -14.26
CA GLY A 609 14.49 21.47 -15.35
C GLY A 609 13.06 20.94 -15.16
N PHE A 610 12.44 21.16 -14.00
CA PHE A 610 11.06 20.75 -13.70
C PHE A 610 10.13 21.95 -13.46
N GLY A 611 10.55 22.92 -12.63
CA GLY A 611 9.73 24.04 -12.17
C GLY A 611 9.37 23.93 -10.69
N ASN A 612 8.38 24.71 -10.23
CA ASN A 612 8.01 24.80 -8.82
C ASN A 612 6.63 24.22 -8.49
N VAL A 613 5.97 23.54 -9.43
CA VAL A 613 4.59 23.05 -9.26
C VAL A 613 4.51 21.61 -9.67
N GLY A 614 3.99 20.75 -8.80
CA GLY A 614 3.85 19.35 -9.13
C GLY A 614 3.04 18.55 -8.13
N PHE A 615 2.95 17.26 -8.39
CA PHE A 615 2.17 16.29 -7.66
C PHE A 615 3.13 15.27 -7.02
N ILE A 616 3.00 15.05 -5.72
CA ILE A 616 3.79 14.09 -4.97
C ILE A 616 2.84 13.11 -4.29
N TYR A 617 3.15 11.81 -4.37
CA TYR A 617 2.32 10.78 -3.74
C TYR A 617 2.27 11.00 -2.24
N TRP A 618 1.05 11.05 -1.68
CA TRP A 618 0.83 11.58 -0.34
C TRP A 618 1.49 10.74 0.76
N GLN A 619 1.66 9.44 0.58
CA GLN A 619 2.30 8.58 1.60
C GLN A 619 3.82 8.71 1.65
N HIS A 620 4.44 9.38 0.69
CA HIS A 620 5.88 9.57 0.63
C HIS A 620 6.33 10.92 1.21
N VAL A 621 5.39 11.74 1.67
CA VAL A 621 5.67 13.08 2.20
C VAL A 621 4.80 13.40 3.40
N GLN A 622 5.28 14.32 4.23
CA GLN A 622 4.50 14.98 5.27
C GLN A 622 4.59 16.49 5.08
N ILE A 623 3.56 17.22 5.48
CA ILE A 623 3.53 18.68 5.40
C ILE A 623 3.36 19.26 6.81
N LYS A 624 4.21 20.20 7.20
CA LYS A 624 4.12 20.97 8.45
C LYS A 624 3.68 22.39 8.15
N LYS A 625 2.59 22.85 8.76
CA LYS A 625 2.07 24.22 8.66
C LYS A 625 1.82 24.75 10.08
N ALA A 626 2.41 25.91 10.40
CA ALA A 626 2.30 26.53 11.73
C ALA A 626 2.56 25.55 12.90
N GLY A 627 3.62 24.73 12.78
CA GLY A 627 4.00 23.74 13.79
C GLY A 627 3.17 22.45 13.83
N LYS A 628 2.10 22.35 13.04
CA LYS A 628 1.21 21.17 13.00
C LYS A 628 1.31 20.43 11.68
N GLU A 629 1.10 19.12 11.71
CA GLU A 629 0.98 18.31 10.49
C GLU A 629 -0.31 18.66 9.73
N VAL A 630 -0.19 18.77 8.41
CA VAL A 630 -1.32 18.82 7.49
C VAL A 630 -1.58 17.41 7.01
N THR A 631 -2.64 16.80 7.52
CA THR A 631 -3.07 15.46 7.11
C THR A 631 -3.63 15.47 5.69
N PHE A 632 -3.35 14.42 4.92
CA PHE A 632 -3.98 14.24 3.61
C PHE A 632 -5.47 13.97 3.77
N ASP A 633 -6.32 14.88 3.28
CA ASP A 633 -7.78 14.70 3.29
C ASP A 633 -8.25 14.35 1.86
N PRO A 634 -8.69 13.09 1.60
CA PRO A 634 -9.21 12.70 0.29
C PRO A 634 -10.52 13.41 -0.06
N SER A 635 -11.19 14.04 0.90
CA SER A 635 -12.40 14.85 0.73
C SER A 635 -12.14 16.35 0.80
N ALA A 636 -10.88 16.79 0.71
CA ALA A 636 -10.54 18.21 0.72
C ALA A 636 -11.26 18.97 -0.40
N LEU A 637 -11.58 20.23 -0.13
CA LEU A 637 -12.13 21.12 -1.14
C LEU A 637 -11.02 21.54 -2.10
N THR A 638 -11.29 21.39 -3.39
CA THR A 638 -10.42 21.86 -4.46
C THR A 638 -11.19 22.66 -5.49
N MET A 639 -10.50 23.60 -6.12
CA MET A 639 -11.01 24.45 -7.18
C MET A 639 -10.09 24.30 -8.40
N THR A 640 -10.65 23.98 -9.56
CA THR A 640 -9.92 23.94 -10.84
C THR A 640 -10.33 25.13 -11.70
N VAL A 641 -9.35 25.85 -12.24
CA VAL A 641 -9.59 26.97 -13.17
C VAL A 641 -9.96 26.42 -14.54
N LEU A 642 -11.19 26.65 -14.99
CA LEU A 642 -11.70 26.17 -16.29
C LEU A 642 -11.64 27.23 -17.39
N GLN A 643 -11.63 28.50 -17.01
CA GLN A 643 -11.54 29.63 -17.93
C GLN A 643 -10.57 30.67 -17.36
N PRO A 644 -9.84 31.43 -18.21
CA PRO A 644 -9.00 32.53 -17.76
C PRO A 644 -9.81 33.50 -16.89
N THR A 645 -9.43 33.65 -15.62
CA THR A 645 -10.13 34.51 -14.66
C THR A 645 -9.13 35.19 -13.73
N MET A 646 -9.50 36.39 -13.27
CA MET A 646 -8.71 37.13 -12.29
C MET A 646 -9.19 36.77 -10.89
N PHE A 647 -8.24 36.47 -10.01
CA PHE A 647 -8.48 36.43 -8.57
C PHE A 647 -8.34 37.84 -8.02
N LYS A 648 -9.40 38.34 -7.39
CA LYS A 648 -9.57 39.78 -7.10
C LYS A 648 -9.68 40.04 -5.60
N LYS A 649 -9.22 41.19 -5.12
CA LYS A 649 -9.44 41.58 -3.70
C LYS A 649 -10.86 42.08 -3.42
N ARG A 650 -11.63 42.41 -4.46
CA ARG A 650 -13.01 42.93 -4.37
C ARG A 650 -13.90 42.31 -5.46
N PRO A 651 -15.22 42.13 -5.23
CA PRO A 651 -16.15 41.53 -6.18
C PRO A 651 -16.63 42.54 -7.26
N VAL A 652 -15.70 43.27 -7.87
CA VAL A 652 -15.96 44.26 -8.93
C VAL A 652 -15.31 43.84 -10.25
N ASP A 653 -15.59 44.54 -11.34
CA ASP A 653 -14.92 44.31 -12.62
C ASP A 653 -13.39 44.42 -12.44
N ALA A 654 -12.67 43.43 -12.98
CA ALA A 654 -11.21 43.37 -12.90
C ALA A 654 -10.54 44.61 -13.51
N ALA A 655 -11.16 45.26 -14.51
CA ALA A 655 -10.65 46.48 -15.14
C ALA A 655 -10.53 47.66 -14.17
N THR A 656 -11.32 47.66 -13.08
CA THR A 656 -11.33 48.73 -12.06
C THR A 656 -10.31 48.53 -10.94
N LEU A 657 -9.55 47.43 -10.97
CA LEU A 657 -8.60 47.05 -9.93
C LEU A 657 -7.15 47.30 -10.36
N SER A 658 -6.34 47.79 -9.42
CA SER A 658 -4.89 47.93 -9.63
C SER A 658 -4.19 46.58 -9.70
N GLY A 659 -2.94 46.56 -10.19
CA GLY A 659 -2.13 45.32 -10.29
C GLY A 659 -1.92 44.59 -8.96
N THR A 660 -1.95 45.27 -7.82
CA THR A 660 -1.82 44.67 -6.47
C THR A 660 -3.15 44.17 -5.89
N GLN A 661 -4.26 44.45 -6.58
CA GLN A 661 -5.61 44.05 -6.21
C GLN A 661 -6.15 42.90 -7.05
N ARG A 662 -5.38 42.39 -8.01
CA ARG A 662 -5.75 41.29 -8.89
C ARG A 662 -4.55 40.43 -9.26
N THR A 663 -4.74 39.13 -9.38
CA THR A 663 -3.72 38.20 -9.88
C THR A 663 -4.36 37.17 -10.80
N THR A 664 -3.62 36.62 -11.75
CA THR A 664 -4.12 35.63 -12.71
C THR A 664 -3.91 34.22 -12.15
N LEU A 665 -4.96 33.40 -12.16
CA LEU A 665 -4.82 31.98 -11.87
C LEU A 665 -4.59 31.21 -13.20
N PRO A 666 -3.53 30.39 -13.33
CA PRO A 666 -3.27 29.65 -14.55
C PRO A 666 -4.41 28.69 -14.91
N LEU A 667 -4.76 28.64 -16.20
CA LEU A 667 -5.78 27.74 -16.74
C LEU A 667 -5.45 26.26 -16.43
N GLY A 668 -6.44 25.49 -16.02
CA GLY A 668 -6.30 24.07 -15.66
C GLY A 668 -5.65 23.83 -14.30
N ARG A 669 -5.20 24.87 -13.59
CA ARG A 669 -4.56 24.71 -12.29
C ARG A 669 -5.59 24.36 -11.22
N ILE A 670 -5.25 23.37 -10.40
CA ILE A 670 -6.02 22.93 -9.24
C ILE A 670 -5.51 23.65 -8.01
N TYR A 671 -6.35 24.31 -7.22
CA TYR A 671 -6.01 24.92 -5.95
C TYR A 671 -6.75 24.21 -4.80
N GLY A 672 -6.13 24.15 -3.63
CA GLY A 672 -6.83 23.76 -2.41
C GLY A 672 -7.61 24.95 -1.87
N VAL A 673 -8.81 24.69 -1.37
CA VAL A 673 -9.71 25.71 -0.84
C VAL A 673 -9.94 25.46 0.65
N GLU A 674 -9.60 26.42 1.49
CA GLU A 674 -9.89 26.37 2.93
C GLU A 674 -11.35 26.73 3.22
N SER A 675 -11.86 27.76 2.54
CA SER A 675 -13.27 28.19 2.66
C SER A 675 -13.73 28.91 1.40
N TYR A 676 -15.04 28.91 1.16
CA TYR A 676 -15.66 29.74 0.14
C TYR A 676 -17.05 30.22 0.59
N GLY A 677 -17.54 31.30 -0.01
CA GLY A 677 -18.90 31.80 0.17
C GLY A 677 -19.31 32.71 -0.99
N LEU A 678 -20.61 32.80 -1.26
CA LEU A 678 -21.14 33.70 -2.28
C LEU A 678 -21.31 35.12 -1.73
N GLU A 679 -20.72 36.10 -2.42
CA GLU A 679 -20.87 37.53 -2.15
C GLU A 679 -21.21 38.25 -3.46
N GLY A 680 -22.47 38.69 -3.58
CA GLY A 680 -23.02 39.15 -4.86
C GLY A 680 -22.98 38.05 -5.91
N ASN A 681 -22.40 38.34 -7.08
CA ASN A 681 -22.20 37.37 -8.17
C ASN A 681 -20.81 36.69 -8.15
N HIS A 682 -20.04 36.82 -7.06
CA HIS A 682 -18.70 36.26 -6.94
C HIS A 682 -18.59 35.26 -5.79
N LEU A 683 -17.74 34.25 -5.97
CA LEU A 683 -17.27 33.43 -4.87
C LEU A 683 -16.08 34.11 -4.21
N LYS A 684 -16.22 34.45 -2.92
CA LYS A 684 -15.09 34.74 -2.05
C LYS A 684 -14.45 33.42 -1.64
N ILE A 685 -13.16 33.26 -1.88
CA ILE A 685 -12.42 32.01 -1.67
C ILE A 685 -11.17 32.31 -0.85
N SER A 686 -10.92 31.49 0.17
CA SER A 686 -9.63 31.40 0.87
C SER A 686 -8.90 30.16 0.39
N LEU A 687 -7.73 30.32 -0.20
CA LEU A 687 -6.89 29.24 -0.71
C LEU A 687 -5.95 28.71 0.37
N THR A 688 -5.55 27.45 0.23
CA THR A 688 -4.41 26.85 0.95
C THR A 688 -3.06 27.32 0.41
N GLU A 689 -3.06 28.15 -0.63
CA GLU A 689 -1.89 28.68 -1.34
C GLU A 689 -1.80 30.19 -1.16
N GLU A 690 -0.61 30.66 -0.76
CA GLU A 690 -0.29 32.08 -0.69
C GLU A 690 0.22 32.54 -2.06
N LEU A 691 -0.49 33.47 -2.69
CA LEU A 691 -0.11 34.01 -3.98
C LEU A 691 0.82 35.22 -3.78
N PRO A 692 1.98 35.28 -4.48
CA PRO A 692 2.93 36.39 -4.36
C PRO A 692 2.25 37.75 -4.50
N ASP A 693 2.57 38.66 -3.57
CA ASP A 693 2.08 40.06 -3.50
C ASP A 693 0.55 40.25 -3.45
N PHE A 694 -0.22 39.16 -3.35
CA PHE A 694 -1.68 39.20 -3.37
C PHE A 694 -2.29 38.76 -2.04
N GLY A 695 -1.82 37.63 -1.50
CA GLY A 695 -2.44 36.95 -0.37
C GLY A 695 -3.03 35.60 -0.76
N ASN A 696 -3.81 34.98 0.13
CA ASN A 696 -4.52 33.72 -0.15
C ASN A 696 -6.04 33.87 -0.33
N THR A 697 -6.61 35.06 -0.10
CA THR A 697 -8.06 35.28 -0.11
C THR A 697 -8.47 36.27 -1.19
N GLY A 698 -9.52 35.95 -1.94
CA GLY A 698 -9.98 36.77 -3.07
C GLY A 698 -11.29 36.29 -3.68
N TYR A 699 -11.68 36.90 -4.79
CA TYR A 699 -12.96 36.71 -5.46
C TYR A 699 -12.78 36.16 -6.88
N VAL A 700 -13.58 35.17 -7.27
CA VAL A 700 -13.72 34.64 -8.65
C VAL A 700 -15.18 34.56 -9.06
N LEU A 701 -15.43 34.42 -10.36
CA LEU A 701 -16.76 34.12 -10.88
C LEU A 701 -17.04 32.61 -10.79
N PRO A 702 -18.20 32.17 -10.27
CA PRO A 702 -18.53 30.75 -10.13
C PRO A 702 -18.34 29.94 -11.42
N ASN A 703 -18.82 30.44 -12.56
CA ASN A 703 -18.81 29.73 -13.84
C ASN A 703 -17.41 29.55 -14.46
N PHE A 704 -16.37 30.19 -13.90
CA PHE A 704 -15.00 30.11 -14.41
C PHE A 704 -14.18 29.00 -13.72
N VAL A 705 -14.75 28.39 -12.68
CA VAL A 705 -14.07 27.44 -11.82
C VAL A 705 -14.95 26.22 -11.56
N GLN A 706 -14.32 25.07 -11.37
CA GLN A 706 -15.00 23.84 -10.94
C GLN A 706 -14.60 23.52 -9.52
N PHE A 707 -15.58 23.33 -8.65
CA PHE A 707 -15.35 22.85 -7.30
C PHE A 707 -15.48 21.33 -7.23
N LYS A 708 -14.60 20.73 -6.44
CA LYS A 708 -14.70 19.32 -6.04
C LYS A 708 -14.55 19.17 -4.55
N ARG A 709 -15.23 18.16 -4.01
CA ARG A 709 -14.99 17.60 -2.68
C ARG A 709 -14.53 16.16 -2.87
N GLY A 710 -13.23 15.94 -2.72
CA GLY A 710 -12.60 14.71 -3.22
C GLY A 710 -12.83 14.56 -4.73
N ASP A 711 -13.41 13.44 -5.15
CA ASP A 711 -13.68 13.17 -6.57
C ASP A 711 -15.03 13.72 -7.06
N LYS A 712 -15.89 14.20 -6.15
CA LYS A 712 -17.23 14.66 -6.49
C LYS A 712 -17.22 16.13 -6.92
N ILE A 713 -17.57 16.38 -8.17
CA ILE A 713 -17.88 17.72 -8.67
C ILE A 713 -19.19 18.18 -8.01
N PHE A 714 -19.22 19.41 -7.56
CA PHE A 714 -20.45 20.04 -7.07
C PHE A 714 -20.49 21.51 -7.47
N ASP A 715 -21.70 22.04 -7.57
CA ASP A 715 -21.90 23.46 -7.79
C ASP A 715 -21.73 24.21 -6.45
N PRO A 716 -20.76 25.14 -6.31
CA PRO A 716 -20.63 25.95 -5.11
C PRO A 716 -21.80 26.91 -4.91
N VAL A 717 -22.69 27.08 -5.91
CA VAL A 717 -23.89 27.91 -5.88
C VAL A 717 -25.08 27.10 -6.41
N PRO A 718 -25.55 26.06 -5.68
CA PRO A 718 -26.60 25.17 -6.18
C PRO A 718 -27.90 25.94 -6.51
N ASN A 719 -28.56 25.52 -7.58
CA ASN A 719 -29.86 26.05 -8.02
C ASN A 719 -31.03 25.65 -7.10
N ASN A 720 -30.82 24.70 -6.20
CA ASN A 720 -31.78 24.27 -5.18
C ASN A 720 -31.12 24.18 -3.80
N VAL A 721 -31.75 24.79 -2.79
CA VAL A 721 -31.36 24.72 -1.38
C VAL A 721 -32.62 24.45 -0.57
N GLU A 722 -32.56 23.51 0.36
CA GLU A 722 -33.60 23.28 1.37
C GLU A 722 -32.92 23.04 2.72
N LEU A 723 -33.26 23.86 3.70
CA LEU A 723 -32.76 23.79 5.07
C LEU A 723 -33.74 22.97 5.92
N ASN A 724 -33.22 22.14 6.83
CA ASN A 724 -34.02 21.35 7.74
C ASN A 724 -34.52 22.17 8.93
N VAL A 725 -35.28 23.23 8.65
CA VAL A 725 -35.91 24.11 9.65
C VAL A 725 -37.27 23.50 10.01
N PRO A 726 -37.55 23.27 11.31
CA PRO A 726 -38.84 22.73 11.73
C PRO A 726 -39.98 23.69 11.40
N TYR A 727 -41.17 23.14 11.22
CA TYR A 727 -42.40 23.91 11.05
C TYR A 727 -43.08 24.12 12.40
N PHE A 728 -43.53 25.34 12.69
CA PHE A 728 -44.42 25.68 13.79
C PHE A 728 -45.62 26.44 13.24
N SER A 729 -46.83 26.09 13.71
CA SER A 729 -48.05 26.84 13.38
C SER A 729 -48.28 27.91 14.44
N GLN A 730 -48.55 29.15 14.02
CA GLN A 730 -48.94 30.19 14.98
C GLN A 730 -50.33 29.96 15.56
N ARG A 731 -51.14 29.11 14.91
CA ARG A 731 -52.49 28.73 15.35
C ARG A 731 -52.47 27.82 16.57
N ASP A 732 -51.32 27.20 16.85
CA ASP A 732 -51.12 26.43 18.08
C ASP A 732 -50.91 27.35 19.29
N ASN A 733 -50.68 28.65 19.08
CA ASN A 733 -50.47 29.58 20.18
C ASN A 733 -51.79 29.85 20.92
N PRO A 734 -51.88 29.56 22.22
CA PRO A 734 -53.12 29.74 22.98
C PRO A 734 -53.49 31.23 23.20
N ARG A 735 -52.59 32.16 22.84
CA ARG A 735 -52.79 33.60 22.99
C ARG A 735 -52.33 34.32 21.72
N PHE A 736 -53.16 35.21 21.20
CA PHE A 736 -52.84 36.07 20.05
C PHE A 736 -52.43 35.29 18.79
N ASP A 737 -53.01 34.11 18.56
CA ASP A 737 -52.80 33.32 17.34
C ASP A 737 -52.97 34.15 16.05
N TRP A 738 -53.85 35.16 16.06
CA TRP A 738 -54.05 36.13 14.97
C TRP A 738 -52.91 37.15 14.78
N SER A 739 -51.87 37.16 15.63
CA SER A 739 -50.83 38.21 15.64
C SER A 739 -49.43 37.72 16.09
N THR A 740 -49.14 36.42 15.95
CA THR A 740 -47.89 35.79 16.41
C THR A 740 -46.98 35.27 15.29
N CYS A 741 -47.31 35.53 14.02
CA CYS A 741 -46.51 35.12 12.85
C CYS A 741 -45.01 35.44 13.01
N ASN A 742 -44.67 36.63 13.53
CA ASN A 742 -43.30 37.08 13.82
C ASN A 742 -42.53 36.14 14.75
N VAL A 743 -43.00 35.96 15.98
CA VAL A 743 -42.33 35.17 17.02
C VAL A 743 -42.33 33.69 16.67
N THR A 744 -43.36 33.19 15.99
CA THR A 744 -43.40 31.82 15.48
C THR A 744 -42.35 31.60 14.38
N SER A 745 -42.19 32.53 13.44
CA SER A 745 -41.13 32.46 12.43
C SER A 745 -39.72 32.54 13.03
N ILE A 746 -39.50 33.40 14.03
CA ILE A 746 -38.22 33.47 14.76
C ILE A 746 -37.98 32.20 15.57
N ALA A 747 -39.01 31.63 16.21
CA ALA A 747 -38.91 30.38 16.95
C ALA A 747 -38.45 29.22 16.03
N MET A 748 -38.96 29.12 14.80
CA MET A 748 -38.49 28.13 13.82
C MET A 748 -36.98 28.28 13.53
N VAL A 749 -36.50 29.52 13.34
CA VAL A 749 -35.07 29.83 13.11
C VAL A 749 -34.21 29.51 14.34
N PHE A 750 -34.69 29.86 15.53
CA PHE A 750 -34.02 29.53 16.80
C PHE A 750 -33.92 28.03 17.03
N TYR A 751 -34.99 27.31 16.74
CA TYR A 751 -35.02 25.86 16.89
C TYR A 751 -34.06 25.18 15.91
N TYR A 752 -33.95 25.69 14.67
CA TYR A 752 -32.93 25.30 13.70
C TYR A 752 -31.51 25.50 14.25
N TYR A 753 -31.26 26.59 14.99
CA TYR A 753 -29.99 26.82 15.67
C TYR A 753 -29.80 26.05 16.98
N GLY A 754 -30.77 25.23 17.39
CA GLY A 754 -30.68 24.36 18.57
C GLY A 754 -31.26 24.94 19.86
N ILE A 755 -31.90 26.12 19.80
CA ILE A 755 -32.59 26.70 20.96
C ILE A 755 -33.89 25.96 21.23
N ARG A 756 -34.22 25.79 22.51
CA ARG A 756 -35.46 25.17 22.99
C ARG A 756 -36.07 26.06 24.08
N SER A 757 -37.37 25.92 24.32
CA SER A 757 -38.01 26.62 25.44
C SER A 757 -37.37 26.24 26.77
N LYS A 758 -37.16 27.23 27.63
CA LYS A 758 -36.67 27.06 28.99
C LYS A 758 -37.76 26.61 29.96
N SER A 759 -39.02 26.94 29.67
CA SER A 759 -40.18 26.59 30.50
C SER A 759 -40.81 25.24 30.13
N GLY A 760 -40.27 24.53 29.12
CA GLY A 760 -40.78 23.23 28.67
C GLY A 760 -42.07 23.31 27.83
N GLY A 761 -42.53 24.51 27.48
CA GLY A 761 -43.67 24.75 26.59
C GLY A 761 -43.24 25.10 25.16
N GLN A 762 -44.15 25.69 24.38
CA GLN A 762 -43.84 26.22 23.05
C GLN A 762 -42.82 27.36 23.12
N LEU A 763 -41.88 27.37 22.19
CA LEU A 763 -40.81 28.38 22.21
C LEU A 763 -41.38 29.77 21.84
N GLU A 764 -42.25 29.81 20.84
CA GLU A 764 -42.93 31.00 20.36
C GLU A 764 -43.77 31.70 21.44
N ASP A 765 -44.36 30.96 22.40
CA ASP A 765 -45.04 31.54 23.57
C ASP A 765 -44.07 32.22 24.54
N GLU A 766 -42.89 31.62 24.76
CA GLU A 766 -41.83 32.21 25.55
C GLU A 766 -41.31 33.49 24.88
N LEU A 767 -41.10 33.46 23.56
CA LEU A 767 -40.67 34.62 22.79
C LEU A 767 -41.73 35.74 22.78
N LEU A 768 -43.01 35.40 22.69
CA LEU A 768 -44.11 36.36 22.82
C LEU A 768 -44.11 37.01 24.19
N GLN A 769 -44.00 36.21 25.25
CA GLN A 769 -43.94 36.72 26.62
C GLN A 769 -42.70 37.59 26.84
N TRP A 770 -41.57 37.26 26.22
CA TRP A 770 -40.38 38.08 26.24
C TRP A 770 -40.64 39.47 25.65
N CYS A 771 -41.30 39.55 24.49
CA CYS A 771 -41.64 40.84 23.87
C CYS A 771 -42.52 41.68 24.79
N PHE A 772 -43.55 41.08 25.39
CA PHE A 772 -44.44 41.77 26.32
C PHE A 772 -43.72 42.30 27.55
N ASN A 773 -42.83 41.51 28.12
CA ASN A 773 -42.04 41.94 29.27
C ASN A 773 -41.06 43.05 28.91
N TYR A 774 -40.56 43.07 27.67
CA TYR A 774 -39.59 44.05 27.20
C TYR A 774 -40.22 45.40 26.84
N ALA A 775 -41.36 45.39 26.13
CA ALA A 775 -41.94 46.61 25.54
C ALA A 775 -43.48 46.69 25.61
N GLY A 776 -44.13 45.83 26.39
CA GLY A 776 -45.60 45.83 26.57
C GLY A 776 -46.35 44.97 25.54
N GLN A 777 -47.64 44.75 25.80
CA GLN A 777 -48.50 43.95 24.91
C GLN A 777 -48.67 44.64 23.55
N GLY A 778 -48.54 43.87 22.46
CA GLY A 778 -48.56 44.38 21.08
C GLY A 778 -47.18 44.68 20.49
N SER A 779 -46.12 44.67 21.31
CA SER A 779 -44.75 44.95 20.86
C SER A 779 -44.13 43.89 19.94
N GLN A 780 -44.72 42.70 19.83
CA GLN A 780 -44.22 41.63 18.96
C GLN A 780 -44.30 41.98 17.47
N THR A 781 -45.09 43.00 17.09
CA THR A 781 -45.15 43.50 15.71
C THR A 781 -44.07 44.54 15.39
N ASP A 782 -43.30 45.03 16.37
CA ASP A 782 -42.23 46.00 16.15
C ASP A 782 -40.91 45.29 15.81
N HIS A 783 -40.37 45.54 14.61
CA HIS A 783 -39.12 44.94 14.16
C HIS A 783 -37.88 45.32 15.00
N ASN A 784 -37.90 46.45 15.71
CA ASN A 784 -36.84 46.81 16.66
C ASN A 784 -36.90 45.91 17.90
N VAL A 785 -38.09 45.61 18.40
CA VAL A 785 -38.31 44.70 19.53
C VAL A 785 -37.92 43.27 19.13
N LEU A 786 -38.30 42.82 17.93
CA LEU A 786 -37.88 41.53 17.39
C LEU A 786 -36.34 41.44 17.22
N SER A 787 -35.69 42.52 16.81
CA SER A 787 -34.23 42.58 16.74
C SER A 787 -33.59 42.52 18.13
N ALA A 788 -34.19 43.16 19.13
CA ALA A 788 -33.74 43.07 20.52
C ALA A 788 -33.91 41.65 21.08
N LEU A 789 -35.03 40.99 20.78
CA LEU A 789 -35.29 39.59 21.10
C LEU A 789 -34.19 38.68 20.52
N ILE A 790 -33.86 38.84 19.23
CA ILE A 790 -32.83 38.01 18.57
C ILE A 790 -31.48 38.15 19.27
N LYS A 791 -31.10 39.37 19.65
CA LYS A 791 -29.86 39.64 20.39
C LYS A 791 -29.89 39.06 21.80
N ALA A 792 -31.03 39.13 22.49
CA ALA A 792 -31.19 38.61 23.85
C ALA A 792 -31.00 37.09 23.93
N TYR A 793 -31.28 36.37 22.85
CA TYR A 793 -31.03 34.93 22.74
C TYR A 793 -29.62 34.58 22.20
N GLY A 794 -28.73 35.57 22.11
CA GLY A 794 -27.30 35.36 21.80
C GLY A 794 -26.96 35.34 20.31
N PHE A 795 -27.88 35.76 19.43
CA PHE A 795 -27.63 35.82 17.99
C PHE A 795 -27.38 37.24 17.51
N LYS A 796 -26.64 37.35 16.40
CA LYS A 796 -26.54 38.58 15.62
C LYS A 796 -27.76 38.69 14.71
N THR A 797 -28.34 39.88 14.62
CA THR A 797 -29.46 40.18 13.72
C THR A 797 -29.18 41.41 12.89
N SER A 798 -29.70 41.42 11.66
CA SER A 798 -29.73 42.59 10.79
C SER A 798 -31.07 42.65 10.04
N PHE A 799 -32.01 43.43 10.58
CA PHE A 799 -33.24 43.80 9.89
C PHE A 799 -32.99 44.91 8.88
N SER A 800 -33.60 44.82 7.70
CA SER A 800 -33.61 45.88 6.70
C SER A 800 -34.86 45.76 5.83
N THR A 801 -35.33 46.92 5.38
CA THR A 801 -36.46 47.09 4.48
C THR A 801 -36.05 47.21 3.01
N THR A 802 -34.74 47.21 2.74
CA THR A 802 -34.17 47.47 1.40
C THR A 802 -33.27 46.34 0.92
N ARG A 803 -33.54 45.09 1.35
CA ARG A 803 -32.75 43.93 0.93
C ARG A 803 -32.97 43.63 -0.55
N LYS A 804 -31.97 43.02 -1.18
CA LYS A 804 -32.09 42.42 -2.51
C LYS A 804 -32.37 40.92 -2.39
N TRP A 805 -33.04 40.35 -3.39
CA TRP A 805 -33.27 38.91 -3.47
C TRP A 805 -31.97 38.11 -3.55
N ASN A 806 -30.90 38.71 -4.07
CA ASN A 806 -29.56 38.13 -4.01
C ASN A 806 -29.02 38.02 -2.57
N ASP A 807 -29.32 38.97 -1.70
CA ASP A 807 -28.90 38.91 -0.29
C ASP A 807 -29.64 37.74 0.42
N VAL A 808 -30.94 37.60 0.16
CA VAL A 808 -31.76 36.49 0.66
C VAL A 808 -31.22 35.14 0.17
N ARG A 809 -30.87 35.05 -1.12
CA ARG A 809 -30.29 33.83 -1.70
C ARG A 809 -28.94 33.49 -1.07
N SER A 810 -28.11 34.51 -0.81
CA SER A 810 -26.83 34.34 -0.10
C SER A 810 -27.02 33.82 1.33
N GLU A 811 -28.01 34.28 2.08
CA GLU A 811 -28.31 33.73 3.42
C GLU A 811 -28.65 32.24 3.36
N LEU A 812 -29.57 31.86 2.47
CA LEU A 812 -30.02 30.48 2.30
C LEU A 812 -28.87 29.56 1.85
N LEU A 813 -28.04 30.00 0.91
CA LEU A 813 -26.82 29.29 0.49
C LEU A 813 -25.84 29.05 1.64
N ASN A 814 -25.72 30.02 2.54
CA ASN A 814 -24.90 29.91 3.73
C ASN A 814 -25.60 29.16 4.89
N ARG A 815 -26.71 28.46 4.61
CA ARG A 815 -27.50 27.70 5.58
C ARG A 815 -28.06 28.55 6.72
N ARG A 816 -28.48 29.77 6.40
CA ARG A 816 -29.16 30.67 7.33
C ARG A 816 -30.59 30.91 6.86
N PRO A 817 -31.62 30.42 7.57
CA PRO A 817 -33.00 30.69 7.22
C PRO A 817 -33.33 32.17 7.42
N VAL A 818 -34.27 32.66 6.63
CA VAL A 818 -34.61 34.09 6.56
C VAL A 818 -36.05 34.29 7.03
N VAL A 819 -36.26 35.21 7.97
CA VAL A 819 -37.62 35.63 8.34
C VAL A 819 -38.01 36.80 7.44
N LEU A 820 -39.01 36.58 6.59
CA LEU A 820 -39.46 37.49 5.54
C LEU A 820 -40.81 38.10 5.93
N ALA A 821 -40.92 39.42 5.82
CA ALA A 821 -42.18 40.15 5.96
C ALA A 821 -42.72 40.58 4.60
N GLY A 822 -44.04 40.58 4.44
CA GLY A 822 -44.69 41.06 3.22
C GLY A 822 -46.21 41.19 3.36
N ASP A 823 -46.85 41.67 2.30
CA ASP A 823 -48.29 41.90 2.19
C ASP A 823 -49.03 40.63 1.72
N PHE A 824 -48.73 39.48 2.34
CA PHE A 824 -49.43 38.22 2.05
C PHE A 824 -50.91 38.27 2.49
N THR A 825 -51.23 39.15 3.44
CA THR A 825 -52.60 39.51 3.86
C THR A 825 -52.75 41.03 3.85
N ALA A 826 -53.98 41.55 3.98
CA ALA A 826 -54.26 42.99 4.00
C ALA A 826 -53.59 43.73 5.18
N SER A 827 -53.27 43.04 6.28
CA SER A 827 -52.57 43.60 7.45
C SER A 827 -51.07 43.31 7.46
N GLY A 828 -50.55 42.63 6.43
CA GLY A 828 -49.19 42.09 6.41
C GLY A 828 -49.07 40.73 7.13
N HIS A 829 -48.03 39.98 6.77
CA HIS A 829 -47.72 38.68 7.34
C HIS A 829 -46.20 38.40 7.31
N ILE A 830 -45.76 37.50 8.19
CA ILE A 830 -44.35 37.11 8.32
C ILE A 830 -44.24 35.59 8.23
N LEU A 831 -43.32 35.12 7.38
CA LEU A 831 -43.05 33.71 7.18
C LEU A 831 -41.53 33.43 7.20
N THR A 832 -41.16 32.14 7.22
CA THR A 832 -39.76 31.73 7.24
C THR A 832 -39.35 31.10 5.91
N LEU A 833 -38.43 31.72 5.18
CA LEU A 833 -37.78 31.10 4.03
C LEU A 833 -36.76 30.07 4.50
N ILE A 834 -36.90 28.85 4.00
CA ILE A 834 -36.04 27.72 4.34
C ILE A 834 -35.27 27.21 3.12
N GLY A 835 -35.50 27.76 1.94
CA GLY A 835 -34.88 27.28 0.73
C GLY A 835 -35.33 28.02 -0.52
N TYR A 836 -34.84 27.56 -1.66
CA TYR A 836 -35.25 28.00 -2.98
C TYR A 836 -34.97 26.90 -4.00
N ASN A 837 -35.70 26.87 -5.10
CA ASN A 837 -35.40 26.04 -6.27
C ASN A 837 -35.46 26.87 -7.57
N SER A 838 -35.57 26.24 -8.74
CA SER A 838 -35.69 26.94 -10.02
C SER A 838 -37.00 27.71 -10.20
N GLU A 839 -38.04 27.39 -9.42
CA GLU A 839 -39.41 27.89 -9.58
C GLU A 839 -39.79 28.95 -8.53
N GLY A 840 -39.24 28.85 -7.32
CA GLY A 840 -39.58 29.77 -6.23
C GLY A 840 -38.79 29.58 -4.94
N TYR A 841 -39.26 30.22 -3.88
CA TYR A 841 -38.76 30.06 -2.52
C TYR A 841 -39.53 28.97 -1.78
N ILE A 842 -38.81 28.15 -1.01
CA ILE A 842 -39.40 27.15 -0.11
C ILE A 842 -39.62 27.83 1.24
N VAL A 843 -40.84 27.80 1.74
CA VAL A 843 -41.28 28.56 2.91
C VAL A 843 -41.93 27.67 3.97
N GLN A 844 -41.82 28.10 5.22
CA GLN A 844 -42.67 27.69 6.33
C GLN A 844 -43.60 28.88 6.63
N ASP A 845 -44.86 28.79 6.23
CA ASP A 845 -45.85 29.84 6.51
C ASP A 845 -46.60 29.48 7.83
N PRO A 846 -46.42 30.25 8.91
CA PRO A 846 -46.98 29.88 10.19
C PRO A 846 -48.53 29.89 10.24
N TRP A 847 -49.23 30.49 9.27
CA TRP A 847 -50.70 30.55 9.23
C TRP A 847 -51.33 29.53 8.28
N GLY A 848 -50.70 29.23 7.13
CA GLY A 848 -51.23 28.31 6.12
C GLY A 848 -50.75 28.65 4.71
N ASP A 849 -51.40 28.13 3.66
CA ASP A 849 -50.99 28.41 2.29
C ASP A 849 -51.59 29.70 1.72
N ALA A 850 -50.76 30.75 1.64
CA ALA A 850 -51.09 32.04 1.06
C ALA A 850 -51.56 31.97 -0.41
N LEU A 851 -51.11 30.99 -1.20
CA LEU A 851 -51.52 30.83 -2.61
C LEU A 851 -52.99 30.41 -2.73
N THR A 852 -53.55 29.81 -1.68
CA THR A 852 -54.97 29.44 -1.61
C THR A 852 -55.85 30.54 -1.00
N GLY A 853 -55.26 31.71 -0.73
CA GLY A 853 -55.90 32.72 0.11
C GLY A 853 -56.10 32.25 1.55
N TYR A 854 -55.24 31.35 2.03
CA TYR A 854 -55.31 30.71 3.36
C TYR A 854 -56.56 29.87 3.62
N SER A 855 -57.14 29.29 2.57
CA SER A 855 -58.18 28.26 2.72
C SER A 855 -57.58 26.90 3.10
N ASP A 856 -56.34 26.63 2.70
CA ASP A 856 -55.52 25.56 3.26
C ASP A 856 -54.67 26.09 4.42
N THR A 857 -54.68 25.37 5.53
CA THR A 857 -53.97 25.74 6.75
C THR A 857 -52.64 25.00 6.96
N GLU A 858 -52.25 24.14 6.03
CA GLU A 858 -50.96 23.44 6.07
C GLU A 858 -49.83 24.33 5.53
N GLY A 859 -49.06 24.93 6.43
CA GLY A 859 -47.99 25.86 6.08
C GLY A 859 -46.60 25.25 5.89
N ILE A 860 -46.51 23.92 5.92
CA ILE A 860 -45.23 23.21 5.95
C ILE A 860 -44.61 23.06 4.55
N LYS A 861 -43.38 23.56 4.37
CA LYS A 861 -42.54 23.40 3.17
C LYS A 861 -43.26 23.77 1.86
N LEU A 862 -43.99 24.87 1.85
CA LEU A 862 -44.69 25.36 0.66
C LEU A 862 -43.70 25.96 -0.33
N LEU A 863 -44.00 25.86 -1.64
CA LEU A 863 -43.21 26.48 -2.70
C LEU A 863 -43.93 27.72 -3.22
N TYR A 864 -43.42 28.90 -2.89
CA TYR A 864 -43.98 30.17 -3.37
C TYR A 864 -43.22 30.66 -4.59
N PRO A 865 -43.88 30.78 -5.78
CA PRO A 865 -43.23 31.20 -7.01
C PRO A 865 -42.54 32.55 -6.87
N TYR A 866 -41.40 32.75 -7.54
CA TYR A 866 -40.66 34.02 -7.49
C TYR A 866 -41.51 35.23 -7.87
N GLY A 867 -42.38 35.09 -8.88
CA GLY A 867 -43.29 36.16 -9.30
C GLY A 867 -44.29 36.54 -8.20
N TYR A 868 -44.82 35.55 -7.48
CA TYR A 868 -45.73 35.78 -6.36
C TYR A 868 -45.01 36.46 -5.20
N ILE A 869 -43.87 35.92 -4.77
CA ILE A 869 -43.04 36.50 -3.70
C ILE A 869 -42.63 37.95 -4.03
N ASN A 870 -42.22 38.23 -5.25
CA ASN A 870 -41.85 39.59 -5.67
C ASN A 870 -43.04 40.55 -5.69
N GLN A 871 -44.26 40.05 -5.93
CA GLN A 871 -45.48 40.84 -5.88
C GLN A 871 -45.86 41.18 -4.44
N VAL A 872 -45.79 40.22 -3.50
CA VAL A 872 -46.32 40.38 -2.14
C VAL A 872 -45.28 40.81 -1.10
N ALA A 873 -44.00 40.47 -1.28
CA ALA A 873 -42.91 40.84 -0.35
C ALA A 873 -42.01 41.97 -0.89
N GLY A 874 -42.39 42.57 -2.03
CA GLY A 874 -41.74 43.72 -2.64
C GLY A 874 -40.71 43.37 -3.75
N PRO A 875 -40.45 44.33 -4.67
CA PRO A 875 -39.43 44.15 -5.71
C PRO A 875 -38.00 44.14 -5.14
N ASP A 876 -37.02 43.71 -5.94
CA ASP A 876 -35.60 43.72 -5.57
C ASP A 876 -35.16 45.11 -5.03
N GLY A 877 -34.56 45.13 -3.84
CA GLY A 877 -34.18 46.37 -3.17
C GLY A 877 -35.27 46.99 -2.27
N ASN A 878 -36.45 46.35 -2.17
CA ASN A 878 -37.53 46.68 -1.24
C ASN A 878 -38.03 45.43 -0.48
N VAL A 879 -37.10 44.52 -0.14
CA VAL A 879 -37.44 43.28 0.58
C VAL A 879 -37.22 43.49 2.08
N TRP A 880 -38.26 43.23 2.87
CA TRP A 880 -38.22 43.33 4.34
C TRP A 880 -37.86 41.99 4.96
N ALA A 881 -36.67 41.89 5.56
CA ALA A 881 -36.20 40.63 6.11
C ALA A 881 -35.31 40.79 7.34
N HIS A 882 -35.44 39.84 8.28
CA HIS A 882 -34.49 39.64 9.38
C HIS A 882 -33.49 38.56 9.00
N PHE A 883 -32.20 38.91 8.99
CA PHE A 883 -31.11 37.94 8.87
C PHE A 883 -30.54 37.62 10.25
N THR A 884 -30.52 36.34 10.59
CA THR A 884 -30.05 35.83 11.89
C THR A 884 -28.78 35.00 11.71
N SER A 885 -27.74 35.26 12.51
CA SER A 885 -26.47 34.53 12.45
C SER A 885 -25.83 34.36 13.83
N ARG A 886 -24.91 33.40 13.96
CA ARG A 886 -24.16 33.11 15.20
C ARG A 886 -23.02 34.09 15.49
#